data_AF-A0A9E0P0X4-F1
#
_entry.id   AF-A0A9E0P0X4-F1
#
_cell.length_a   1.000
_cell.length_b   1.000
_cell.length_c   1.000
_cell.angle_alpha   90.00
_cell.angle_beta   90.00
_cell.angle_gamma   90.00
#
_symmetry.space_group_name_H-M   'P 1'
#
loop_
_entity.id
_entity.type
_entity.pdbx_description
1 polymer ?
#
loop_
_entity_poly.entity_id
_entity_poly.type
_entity_poly.pdbx_seq_one_letter_code
_entity_poly.pdbx_strand_id
1 'polypeptide(L)'
;MKPVAMRSLRPCCRPAWWLRLLGGVVPLLPAMPAAADFTTPVTSAVSDQTVPAGGQIGGSQTIFNGGQARNVAILSTGTQVVSSGGLAVSATINSGGLQSVLSGARASQSVINTGGHQQVLGDADSTLVNGGEQTVGSGGIAFGTTVTNGGQQTVSSGGMAGNTLITRGGQNVLAGGSTDSTTLGAGADQSVAGFARTTDIQTGGRQFILSGGVAEFASVTGGTQLVSSGGVASNTTVSRGLQTVLGGGMVSSTTVAGGADQVVEGQATSTTIQGGRQFVQSGGIASHNVLNGGSQSVSAGGLAVDNQIMQGSQFVLSGGETRNTAVLSGGRQTISAGGLAWDVTVNGGRVLNNGGVINGLDIIGSGDQVTLAAGTLSGTVTLDGNDNVLNLRGGTLAGTLAVTGSGNRLGLGNVALPGLTVRDGTGNNELVVLQGARLLAGTASLNGGSLANGAQDWQNWGQIQVQGGGELTLAGRLGFAAPSGTLTVSGTLNAPAGSEVAGNLVNAGTVTMQGAGPALGSLRVAGQYHGANGVLQGDVSAQSGLADTLVVQGSLSGTTGLSLANDGSRGQLGESILFARTGAGSTGSFVAANPLGRATPGDLRLRGSPYVWEIVQQGNDWYLQSPAKPVPSVIPDRLLPEIPAYGTLPALSDLIWQGNLASLGQRLDHAPSPERDVWLKVDGFHWQQDARYGFSFDGEAASVTGGIGRSGELGQGLRWRAGGMLAWNRGWLEANGQGLVIPSMARSYIHLDSVQLGAYGQLEDEAGRFVRGVLLAGRERARISTEDRYFNALYATVAGIHLAAGQRWQLAPGWVVSPQLSGGYVNFNWNLVDDSITGRYVDTGHAYGAAAVRLERSLTLQSQIWLRIGATHEFGSRPALDLTAPAVYLPAAGPRNSWQGQLGYQHDFRQGSLYVQAGGSYAPGQQLWRAEAGWQRYW
;
A
#
# COMPACT_ATOMS: atom_id res chain seq x y z
N MET A 1 -11.98 -26.44 -27.96
CA MET A 1 -11.42 -27.78 -27.66
C MET A 1 -12.58 -28.76 -27.56
N LYS A 2 -12.53 -29.87 -28.32
CA LYS A 2 -13.57 -30.92 -28.34
C LYS A 2 -13.70 -31.63 -26.98
N PRO A 3 -14.87 -32.22 -26.69
CA PRO A 3 -14.88 -33.62 -26.29
C PRO A 3 -15.86 -34.45 -27.11
N VAL A 4 -15.43 -35.67 -27.44
CA VAL A 4 -16.19 -36.68 -28.17
C VAL A 4 -16.94 -37.57 -27.17
N ALA A 5 -18.19 -37.90 -27.53
CA ALA A 5 -19.08 -38.80 -26.83
C ALA A 5 -19.17 -40.18 -27.53
N MET A 6 -19.43 -41.23 -26.74
CA MET A 6 -20.19 -42.48 -27.04
C MET A 6 -20.17 -43.31 -25.73
N ARG A 7 -21.27 -43.66 -25.00
CA ARG A 7 -22.48 -44.49 -25.28
C ARG A 7 -22.13 -45.77 -26.04
N SER A 8 -22.53 -47.00 -25.70
CA SER A 8 -23.37 -47.65 -24.65
C SER A 8 -23.24 -49.17 -24.86
N LEU A 9 -23.26 -50.05 -23.85
CA LEU A 9 -24.34 -51.04 -23.56
C LEU A 9 -23.91 -51.99 -22.41
N ARG A 10 -24.90 -52.36 -21.58
CA ARG A 10 -24.91 -53.18 -20.34
C ARG A 10 -25.27 -54.66 -20.65
N PRO A 11 -25.66 -55.56 -19.69
CA PRO A 11 -25.19 -55.88 -18.30
C PRO A 11 -25.10 -57.41 -18.01
N CYS A 12 -24.59 -57.79 -16.82
CA CYS A 12 -25.12 -58.80 -15.87
C CYS A 12 -24.07 -58.96 -14.74
N CYS A 13 -24.31 -58.92 -13.44
CA CYS A 13 -25.51 -58.94 -12.60
C CYS A 13 -25.33 -57.98 -11.40
N ARG A 14 -26.46 -57.49 -10.88
CA ARG A 14 -26.68 -56.67 -9.67
C ARG A 14 -27.55 -57.53 -8.69
N PRO A 15 -27.89 -57.15 -7.43
CA PRO A 15 -28.24 -55.79 -7.02
C PRO A 15 -27.96 -55.37 -5.56
N ALA A 16 -28.34 -54.12 -5.29
CA ALA A 16 -28.28 -53.39 -4.03
C ALA A 16 -29.70 -53.18 -3.45
N TRP A 17 -29.84 -53.27 -2.11
CA TRP A 17 -30.35 -52.26 -1.17
C TRP A 17 -31.66 -51.42 -1.49
N TRP A 18 -32.65 -51.56 -0.57
CA TRP A 18 -33.84 -50.73 -0.11
C TRP A 18 -35.22 -50.72 -0.84
N LEU A 19 -36.31 -51.09 -0.13
CA LEU A 19 -37.29 -50.19 0.58
C LEU A 19 -38.59 -50.96 0.99
N ARG A 20 -39.06 -50.87 2.25
CA ARG A 20 -40.47 -50.60 2.63
C ARG A 20 -40.71 -50.62 4.16
N LEU A 21 -41.55 -49.68 4.59
CA LEU A 21 -42.02 -49.37 5.93
C LEU A 21 -43.55 -49.58 5.98
N LEU A 22 -44.09 -49.72 7.20
CA LEU A 22 -45.49 -49.93 7.64
C LEU A 22 -45.92 -51.41 7.67
N GLY A 23 -46.28 -52.06 8.79
CA GLY A 23 -46.56 -51.63 10.17
C GLY A 23 -47.75 -52.45 10.68
N GLY A 24 -47.61 -53.22 11.76
CA GLY A 24 -48.72 -54.03 12.31
C GLY A 24 -48.30 -55.09 13.34
N VAL A 25 -48.27 -54.65 14.59
CA VAL A 25 -48.20 -55.35 15.89
C VAL A 25 -48.85 -56.75 15.92
N VAL A 26 -48.21 -57.72 16.61
CA VAL A 26 -48.77 -58.51 17.74
C VAL A 26 -47.61 -59.24 18.48
N PRO A 27 -47.64 -59.37 19.83
CA PRO A 27 -46.60 -59.97 20.65
C PRO A 27 -46.90 -61.43 21.07
N LEU A 28 -45.91 -62.05 21.73
CA LEU A 28 -45.99 -63.12 22.74
C LEU A 28 -46.19 -64.60 22.31
N LEU A 29 -45.42 -65.45 23.03
CA LEU A 29 -45.58 -66.88 23.39
C LEU A 29 -44.95 -67.95 22.46
N PRO A 30 -44.65 -69.18 22.95
CA PRO A 30 -44.30 -69.63 24.31
C PRO A 30 -43.07 -70.57 24.36
N ALA A 31 -42.76 -71.01 25.59
CA ALA A 31 -41.77 -71.98 26.06
C ALA A 31 -41.45 -73.19 25.16
N MET A 32 -40.19 -73.67 25.28
CA MET A 32 -39.86 -75.08 25.13
C MET A 32 -39.27 -75.62 26.45
N PRO A 33 -39.67 -76.84 26.88
CA PRO A 33 -39.40 -77.35 28.22
C PRO A 33 -38.20 -78.33 28.29
N ALA A 34 -37.65 -78.38 29.50
CA ALA A 34 -37.13 -79.53 30.24
C ALA A 34 -36.03 -80.44 29.64
N ALA A 35 -34.86 -80.32 30.29
CA ALA A 35 -34.10 -81.40 30.94
C ALA A 35 -33.80 -82.69 30.17
N ALA A 36 -32.52 -82.83 29.80
CA ALA A 36 -31.78 -84.07 30.04
C ALA A 36 -30.54 -83.69 30.85
N ASP A 37 -30.68 -83.88 32.16
CA ASP A 37 -29.70 -83.58 33.20
C ASP A 37 -28.61 -84.65 33.20
N PHE A 38 -27.40 -84.25 32.80
CA PHE A 38 -26.15 -84.86 33.26
C PHE A 38 -25.27 -83.72 33.80
N THR A 39 -25.78 -83.02 34.82
CA THR A 39 -24.97 -82.08 35.60
C THR A 39 -24.47 -82.79 36.85
N THR A 40 -23.18 -83.10 36.89
CA THR A 40 -22.53 -83.32 38.18
C THR A 40 -22.32 -81.93 38.82
N PRO A 41 -22.82 -81.67 40.03
CA PRO A 41 -22.40 -80.52 40.81
C PRO A 41 -20.87 -80.57 40.89
N VAL A 42 -20.21 -79.49 40.51
CA VAL A 42 -18.77 -79.40 40.69
C VAL A 42 -18.48 -79.51 42.18
N THR A 43 -17.55 -80.39 42.57
CA THR A 43 -17.17 -80.57 43.97
C THR A 43 -16.83 -79.22 44.58
N SER A 44 -17.37 -78.94 45.78
CA SER A 44 -17.11 -77.69 46.50
C SER A 44 -15.62 -77.46 46.78
N ALA A 45 -14.81 -78.52 46.73
CA ALA A 45 -13.36 -78.52 46.82
C ALA A 45 -12.71 -79.33 45.67
N VAL A 46 -11.66 -78.78 45.06
CA VAL A 46 -10.80 -79.45 44.06
C VAL A 46 -9.35 -79.41 44.57
N SER A 47 -8.77 -80.55 44.92
CA SER A 47 -7.38 -80.69 45.39
C SER A 47 -6.74 -81.85 44.64
N ASP A 48 -5.53 -81.66 44.08
CA ASP A 48 -4.76 -82.70 43.36
C ASP A 48 -5.55 -83.48 42.27
N GLN A 49 -6.61 -82.87 41.71
CA GLN A 49 -7.52 -83.47 40.75
C GLN A 49 -7.91 -82.44 39.67
N THR A 50 -8.30 -82.92 38.49
CA THR A 50 -8.80 -82.08 37.38
C THR A 50 -10.32 -82.23 37.26
N VAL A 51 -11.06 -81.12 37.36
CA VAL A 51 -12.49 -81.09 37.01
C VAL A 51 -12.63 -81.05 35.48
N PRO A 52 -13.35 -82.01 34.85
CA PRO A 52 -13.55 -82.03 33.40
C PRO A 52 -14.39 -80.83 32.90
N ALA A 53 -14.28 -80.56 31.60
CA ALA A 53 -14.97 -79.45 30.94
C ALA A 53 -16.51 -79.53 31.06
N GLY A 54 -17.18 -78.37 31.24
CA GLY A 54 -18.65 -78.26 31.21
C GLY A 54 -19.33 -78.06 32.56
N GLY A 55 -18.59 -77.94 33.66
CA GLY A 55 -19.16 -77.67 34.99
C GLY A 55 -19.83 -76.30 35.09
N GLN A 56 -20.96 -76.22 35.82
CA GLN A 56 -21.63 -74.97 36.17
C GLN A 56 -21.55 -74.73 37.69
N ILE A 57 -21.21 -73.52 38.11
CA ILE A 57 -21.16 -73.12 39.51
C ILE A 57 -22.35 -72.19 39.79
N GLY A 58 -23.35 -72.72 40.49
CA GLY A 58 -24.41 -71.94 41.12
C GLY A 58 -24.18 -71.64 42.62
N GLY A 59 -23.22 -72.33 43.25
CA GLY A 59 -22.82 -72.17 44.66
C GLY A 59 -21.37 -71.71 44.80
N SER A 60 -20.58 -72.32 45.70
CA SER A 60 -19.15 -72.02 45.84
C SER A 60 -18.27 -73.21 45.45
N GLN A 61 -17.20 -72.96 44.68
CA GLN A 61 -16.14 -73.93 44.38
C GLN A 61 -14.79 -73.36 44.84
N THR A 62 -14.00 -74.14 45.59
CA THR A 62 -12.62 -73.79 45.93
C THR A 62 -11.62 -74.74 45.25
N ILE A 63 -10.61 -74.19 44.57
CA ILE A 63 -9.50 -74.94 43.95
C ILE A 63 -8.27 -74.76 44.85
N PHE A 64 -7.81 -75.85 45.46
CA PHE A 64 -6.64 -75.91 46.33
C PHE A 64 -5.38 -76.26 45.53
N ASN A 65 -4.25 -76.40 46.25
CA ASN A 65 -2.97 -76.78 45.67
C ASN A 65 -3.09 -78.06 44.82
N GLY A 66 -2.46 -78.05 43.63
CA GLY A 66 -2.50 -79.16 42.67
C GLY A 66 -3.84 -79.33 41.94
N GLY A 67 -4.90 -78.66 42.38
CA GLY A 67 -6.22 -78.70 41.75
C GLY A 67 -6.29 -77.92 40.44
N GLN A 68 -6.99 -78.46 39.44
CA GLN A 68 -7.27 -77.79 38.18
C GLN A 68 -8.77 -77.79 37.85
N ALA A 69 -9.34 -76.64 37.52
CA ALA A 69 -10.69 -76.55 36.95
C ALA A 69 -10.62 -76.01 35.52
N ARG A 70 -11.25 -76.69 34.56
CA ARG A 70 -11.22 -76.29 33.14
C ARG A 70 -12.61 -76.08 32.57
N ASN A 71 -12.80 -75.02 31.79
CA ASN A 71 -14.05 -74.73 31.06
C ASN A 71 -15.30 -74.73 31.97
N VAL A 72 -15.21 -74.01 33.09
CA VAL A 72 -16.29 -73.92 34.08
C VAL A 72 -17.06 -72.61 33.90
N ALA A 73 -18.39 -72.67 33.91
CA ALA A 73 -19.25 -71.50 33.87
C ALA A 73 -19.69 -71.10 35.29
N ILE A 74 -19.42 -69.85 35.70
CA ILE A 74 -19.83 -69.28 36.98
C ILE A 74 -21.11 -68.45 36.76
N LEU A 75 -22.20 -68.87 37.38
CA LEU A 75 -23.55 -68.30 37.20
C LEU A 75 -23.85 -67.22 38.27
N SER A 76 -25.08 -66.68 38.30
CA SER A 76 -25.44 -65.44 39.02
C SER A 76 -25.31 -65.42 40.55
N THR A 77 -25.05 -66.57 41.16
CA THR A 77 -24.73 -66.73 42.59
C THR A 77 -23.47 -67.58 42.78
N GLY A 78 -22.82 -67.93 41.67
CA GLY A 78 -21.64 -68.75 41.64
C GLY A 78 -20.42 -67.98 42.12
N THR A 79 -19.62 -68.61 42.97
CA THR A 79 -18.29 -68.10 43.36
C THR A 79 -17.25 -69.19 43.15
N GLN A 80 -16.20 -68.89 42.41
CA GLN A 80 -15.03 -69.76 42.29
C GLN A 80 -13.83 -69.12 43.01
N VAL A 81 -13.29 -69.78 44.04
CA VAL A 81 -12.10 -69.35 44.76
C VAL A 81 -10.92 -70.20 44.32
N VAL A 82 -9.92 -69.60 43.69
CA VAL A 82 -8.65 -70.27 43.36
C VAL A 82 -7.65 -69.93 44.46
N SER A 83 -7.24 -70.93 45.25
CA SER A 83 -6.30 -70.77 46.36
C SER A 83 -4.86 -71.03 45.90
N SER A 84 -3.88 -70.74 46.77
CA SER A 84 -2.46 -70.93 46.49
C SER A 84 -2.15 -72.32 45.91
N GLY A 85 -1.47 -72.36 44.75
CA GLY A 85 -1.13 -73.58 44.02
C GLY A 85 -2.27 -74.16 43.15
N GLY A 86 -3.46 -73.57 43.16
CA GLY A 86 -4.59 -73.95 42.31
C GLY A 86 -4.57 -73.27 40.95
N LEU A 87 -5.18 -73.91 39.95
CA LEU A 87 -5.27 -73.42 38.56
C LEU A 87 -6.71 -73.45 38.01
N ALA A 88 -7.22 -72.31 37.57
CA ALA A 88 -8.45 -72.23 36.77
C ALA A 88 -8.12 -71.92 35.30
N VAL A 89 -8.65 -72.69 34.36
CA VAL A 89 -8.42 -72.51 32.91
C VAL A 89 -9.74 -72.33 32.18
N SER A 90 -9.85 -71.29 31.37
CA SER A 90 -11.02 -71.01 30.52
C SER A 90 -12.33 -70.91 31.30
N ALA A 91 -12.31 -70.31 32.49
CA ALA A 91 -13.53 -70.04 33.24
C ALA A 91 -14.38 -68.99 32.51
N THR A 92 -15.69 -69.21 32.40
CA THR A 92 -16.65 -68.23 31.88
C THR A 92 -17.44 -67.64 33.04
N ILE A 93 -17.24 -66.36 33.36
CA ILE A 93 -17.89 -65.66 34.46
C ILE A 93 -19.06 -64.85 33.90
N ASN A 94 -20.29 -65.28 34.21
CA ASN A 94 -21.51 -64.65 33.72
C ASN A 94 -22.07 -63.61 34.72
N SER A 95 -23.16 -62.95 34.34
CA SER A 95 -23.83 -61.95 35.18
C SER A 95 -24.10 -62.47 36.60
N GLY A 96 -23.57 -61.78 37.62
CA GLY A 96 -23.64 -62.13 39.05
C GLY A 96 -22.62 -63.17 39.53
N GLY A 97 -21.84 -63.76 38.62
CA GLY A 97 -20.77 -64.69 38.95
C GLY A 97 -19.49 -64.00 39.41
N LEU A 98 -18.78 -64.63 40.34
CA LEU A 98 -17.51 -64.15 40.88
C LEU A 98 -16.40 -65.21 40.77
N GLN A 99 -15.23 -64.82 40.27
CA GLN A 99 -14.01 -65.62 40.41
C GLN A 99 -12.98 -64.86 41.25
N SER A 100 -12.53 -65.42 42.36
CA SER A 100 -11.49 -64.87 43.23
C SER A 100 -10.20 -65.68 43.11
N VAL A 101 -9.17 -65.12 42.49
CA VAL A 101 -7.84 -65.71 42.34
C VAL A 101 -6.95 -65.19 43.47
N LEU A 102 -6.70 -66.01 44.49
CA LEU A 102 -5.94 -65.61 45.67
C LEU A 102 -4.42 -65.61 45.42
N SER A 103 -3.65 -65.03 46.35
CA SER A 103 -2.19 -65.03 46.29
C SER A 103 -1.63 -66.44 46.08
N GLY A 104 -0.69 -66.58 45.14
CA GLY A 104 -0.08 -67.85 44.75
C GLY A 104 -0.96 -68.75 43.86
N ALA A 105 -2.18 -68.32 43.50
CA ALA A 105 -3.06 -69.02 42.56
C ALA A 105 -2.89 -68.49 41.13
N ARG A 106 -3.34 -69.28 40.13
CA ARG A 106 -3.36 -68.85 38.72
C ARG A 106 -4.73 -69.06 38.07
N ALA A 107 -5.18 -68.07 37.32
CA ALA A 107 -6.28 -68.20 36.36
C ALA A 107 -5.75 -67.92 34.94
N SER A 108 -6.15 -68.71 33.96
CA SER A 108 -5.78 -68.49 32.56
C SER A 108 -7.00 -68.50 31.65
N GLN A 109 -6.98 -67.65 30.62
CA GLN A 109 -7.98 -67.60 29.54
C GLN A 109 -9.42 -67.41 30.03
N SER A 110 -9.59 -66.74 31.18
CA SER A 110 -10.93 -66.49 31.72
C SER A 110 -11.70 -65.52 30.82
N VAL A 111 -13.00 -65.75 30.65
CA VAL A 111 -13.91 -64.88 29.90
C VAL A 111 -14.90 -64.27 30.87
N ILE A 112 -14.88 -62.96 31.03
CA ILE A 112 -15.78 -62.21 31.92
C ILE A 112 -16.85 -61.54 31.07
N ASN A 113 -18.07 -62.07 31.09
CA ASN A 113 -19.20 -61.50 30.36
C ASN A 113 -19.86 -60.35 31.15
N THR A 114 -20.79 -59.64 30.52
CA THR A 114 -21.53 -58.54 31.15
C THR A 114 -22.12 -58.91 32.51
N GLY A 115 -21.75 -58.12 33.53
CA GLY A 115 -22.15 -58.32 34.93
C GLY A 115 -21.40 -59.41 35.69
N GLY A 116 -20.43 -60.08 35.07
CA GLY A 116 -19.49 -60.99 35.76
C GLY A 116 -18.30 -60.24 36.34
N HIS A 117 -17.69 -60.79 37.39
CA HIS A 117 -16.55 -60.18 38.09
C HIS A 117 -15.40 -61.17 38.35
N GLN A 118 -14.17 -60.75 38.09
CA GLN A 118 -12.96 -61.46 38.50
C GLN A 118 -12.12 -60.60 39.45
N GLN A 119 -11.85 -61.10 40.65
CA GLN A 119 -10.91 -60.49 41.60
C GLN A 119 -9.56 -61.23 41.54
N VAL A 120 -8.48 -60.50 41.30
CA VAL A 120 -7.12 -61.06 41.13
C VAL A 120 -6.20 -60.53 42.23
N LEU A 121 -5.83 -61.41 43.15
CA LEU A 121 -4.77 -61.22 44.17
C LEU A 121 -3.56 -62.13 43.90
N GLY A 122 -3.69 -63.11 42.98
CA GLY A 122 -2.64 -63.96 42.44
C GLY A 122 -2.29 -63.61 40.99
N ASP A 123 -2.21 -64.60 40.11
CA ASP A 123 -1.87 -64.41 38.69
C ASP A 123 -3.09 -64.67 37.78
N ALA A 124 -3.40 -63.72 36.89
CA ALA A 124 -4.39 -63.87 35.83
C ALA A 124 -3.76 -63.65 34.45
N ASP A 125 -3.85 -64.65 33.59
CA ASP A 125 -3.19 -64.66 32.28
C ASP A 125 -4.22 -64.74 31.14
N SER A 126 -4.06 -63.89 30.13
CA SER A 126 -4.85 -63.90 28.90
C SER A 126 -6.37 -63.80 29.13
N THR A 127 -6.80 -62.98 30.09
CA THR A 127 -8.22 -62.79 30.43
C THR A 127 -8.93 -61.95 29.36
N LEU A 128 -10.12 -62.36 28.92
CA LEU A 128 -11.01 -61.57 28.07
C LEU A 128 -12.12 -60.95 28.92
N VAL A 129 -12.11 -59.63 29.06
CA VAL A 129 -13.15 -58.86 29.73
C VAL A 129 -14.13 -58.32 28.68
N ASN A 130 -15.25 -59.01 28.49
CA ASN A 130 -16.27 -58.75 27.49
C ASN A 130 -17.54 -58.15 28.14
N GLY A 131 -17.50 -56.86 28.46
CA GLY A 131 -18.57 -56.17 29.19
C GLY A 131 -18.63 -56.42 30.69
N GLY A 132 -17.80 -57.33 31.23
CA GLY A 132 -17.64 -57.58 32.67
C GLY A 132 -16.58 -56.73 33.36
N GLU A 133 -16.16 -57.12 34.56
CA GLU A 133 -15.12 -56.42 35.33
C GLU A 133 -14.00 -57.36 35.82
N GLN A 134 -12.75 -56.93 35.69
CA GLN A 134 -11.60 -57.53 36.35
C GLN A 134 -10.98 -56.53 37.35
N THR A 135 -10.88 -56.90 38.62
CA THR A 135 -10.19 -56.10 39.65
C THR A 135 -8.87 -56.76 40.03
N VAL A 136 -7.74 -56.10 39.75
CA VAL A 136 -6.40 -56.52 40.15
C VAL A 136 -6.03 -55.83 41.47
N GLY A 137 -6.03 -56.59 42.55
CA GLY A 137 -5.75 -56.12 43.91
C GLY A 137 -4.27 -56.22 44.30
N SER A 138 -3.98 -55.93 45.57
CA SER A 138 -2.62 -55.96 46.11
C SER A 138 -1.95 -57.33 45.92
N GLY A 139 -0.76 -57.35 45.30
CA GLY A 139 0.00 -58.56 44.99
C GLY A 139 -0.50 -59.30 43.74
N GLY A 140 -1.63 -58.88 43.17
CA GLY A 140 -2.19 -59.44 41.96
C GLY A 140 -1.44 -58.99 40.71
N ILE A 141 -1.29 -59.91 39.75
CA ILE A 141 -0.70 -59.67 38.43
C ILE A 141 -1.72 -60.09 37.37
N ALA A 142 -2.05 -59.20 36.45
CA ALA A 142 -2.86 -59.52 35.27
C ALA A 142 -2.04 -59.29 34.00
N PHE A 143 -1.78 -60.33 33.21
CA PHE A 143 -0.96 -60.25 32.01
C PHE A 143 -1.77 -60.63 30.76
N GLY A 144 -1.61 -59.86 29.67
CA GLY A 144 -2.26 -60.17 28.39
C GLY A 144 -3.78 -60.01 28.41
N THR A 145 -4.32 -59.16 29.28
CA THR A 145 -5.77 -58.95 29.38
C THR A 145 -6.30 -58.22 28.15
N THR A 146 -7.40 -58.70 27.55
CA THR A 146 -8.14 -58.00 26.49
C THR A 146 -9.45 -57.45 27.04
N VAL A 147 -9.66 -56.15 26.93
CA VAL A 147 -10.86 -55.47 27.44
C VAL A 147 -11.69 -54.94 26.26
N THR A 148 -12.96 -55.32 26.18
CA THR A 148 -13.85 -54.95 25.07
C THR A 148 -15.32 -54.88 25.44
N ASN A 149 -16.14 -54.35 24.51
CA ASN A 149 -17.61 -54.25 24.61
C ASN A 149 -18.10 -53.65 25.93
N GLY A 150 -17.45 -52.58 26.38
CA GLY A 150 -17.76 -51.88 27.64
C GLY A 150 -17.19 -52.54 28.90
N GLY A 151 -16.34 -53.56 28.76
CA GLY A 151 -15.66 -54.19 29.89
C GLY A 151 -14.68 -53.25 30.58
N GLN A 152 -14.40 -53.53 31.86
CA GLN A 152 -13.53 -52.70 32.71
C GLN A 152 -12.44 -53.52 33.41
N GLN A 153 -11.21 -53.01 33.42
CA GLN A 153 -10.13 -53.51 34.27
C GLN A 153 -9.75 -52.45 35.32
N THR A 154 -9.90 -52.77 36.61
CA THR A 154 -9.51 -51.89 37.72
C THR A 154 -8.21 -52.40 38.35
N VAL A 155 -7.13 -51.63 38.28
CA VAL A 155 -5.85 -51.94 38.93
C VAL A 155 -5.74 -51.12 40.21
N SER A 156 -5.86 -51.80 41.34
CA SER A 156 -5.85 -51.18 42.68
C SER A 156 -4.44 -51.04 43.24
N SER A 157 -4.30 -50.40 44.39
CA SER A 157 -3.02 -50.26 45.10
C SER A 157 -2.30 -51.60 45.25
N GLY A 158 -1.04 -51.67 44.79
CA GLY A 158 -0.20 -52.86 44.83
C GLY A 158 -0.51 -53.92 43.77
N GLY A 159 -1.49 -53.69 42.88
CA GLY A 159 -1.77 -54.53 41.73
C GLY A 159 -0.97 -54.12 40.49
N MET A 160 -0.67 -55.07 39.61
CA MET A 160 0.09 -54.86 38.38
C MET A 160 -0.64 -55.44 37.17
N ALA A 161 -0.83 -54.64 36.11
CA ALA A 161 -1.30 -55.13 34.82
C ALA A 161 -0.25 -54.93 33.71
N GLY A 162 0.00 -55.97 32.92
CA GLY A 162 0.97 -55.94 31.81
C GLY A 162 0.33 -56.35 30.49
N ASN A 163 0.74 -55.71 29.38
CA ASN A 163 0.28 -56.05 28.03
C ASN A 163 -1.26 -56.09 27.89
N THR A 164 -1.93 -55.11 28.49
CA THR A 164 -3.40 -55.01 28.36
C THR A 164 -3.76 -54.40 27.01
N LEU A 165 -4.66 -55.04 26.26
CA LEU A 165 -5.24 -54.53 25.01
C LEU A 165 -6.67 -54.07 25.25
N ILE A 166 -6.98 -52.81 24.95
CA ILE A 166 -8.32 -52.25 25.15
C ILE A 166 -8.92 -51.83 23.80
N THR A 167 -10.14 -52.30 23.51
CA THR A 167 -10.92 -51.92 22.32
C THR A 167 -12.39 -51.72 22.69
N ARG A 168 -12.88 -50.47 22.71
CA ARG A 168 -14.23 -50.12 23.20
C ARG A 168 -14.49 -50.58 24.65
N GLY A 169 -13.56 -50.32 25.56
CA GLY A 169 -13.66 -50.64 26.98
C GLY A 169 -12.77 -49.69 27.79
N GLY A 170 -12.53 -49.99 29.07
CA GLY A 170 -11.73 -49.11 29.91
C GLY A 170 -10.82 -49.77 30.92
N GLN A 171 -9.80 -49.03 31.36
CA GLN A 171 -8.92 -49.43 32.46
C GLN A 171 -8.77 -48.27 33.46
N ASN A 172 -9.00 -48.57 34.74
CA ASN A 172 -8.84 -47.64 35.85
C ASN A 172 -7.60 -48.04 36.67
N VAL A 173 -6.54 -47.25 36.59
CA VAL A 173 -5.32 -47.42 37.38
C VAL A 173 -5.43 -46.52 38.61
N LEU A 174 -5.84 -47.08 39.73
CA LEU A 174 -6.03 -46.33 40.97
C LEU A 174 -4.68 -45.97 41.62
N ALA A 175 -4.70 -45.08 42.61
CA ALA A 175 -3.50 -44.71 43.36
C ALA A 175 -2.77 -45.97 43.91
N GLY A 176 -1.47 -46.05 43.65
CA GLY A 176 -0.63 -47.21 44.00
C GLY A 176 -0.74 -48.42 43.06
N GLY A 177 -1.64 -48.40 42.08
CA GLY A 177 -1.71 -49.39 41.00
C GLY A 177 -0.69 -49.10 39.90
N SER A 178 -0.23 -50.14 39.19
CA SER A 178 0.78 -50.04 38.15
C SER A 178 0.38 -50.76 36.86
N THR A 179 0.66 -50.13 35.72
CA THR A 179 0.46 -50.73 34.40
C THR A 179 1.67 -50.56 33.49
N ASP A 180 1.94 -51.57 32.66
CA ASP A 180 3.03 -51.55 31.68
C ASP A 180 2.54 -52.07 30.32
N SER A 181 2.94 -51.39 29.25
CA SER A 181 2.70 -51.81 27.86
C SER A 181 1.20 -51.97 27.52
N THR A 182 0.36 -51.06 28.03
CA THR A 182 -1.07 -51.02 27.69
C THR A 182 -1.27 -50.44 26.29
N THR A 183 -2.11 -51.08 25.46
CA THR A 183 -2.50 -50.59 24.13
C THR A 183 -3.96 -50.13 24.13
N LEU A 184 -4.19 -48.87 23.75
CA LEU A 184 -5.51 -48.24 23.68
C LEU A 184 -5.95 -48.07 22.23
N GLY A 185 -6.86 -48.93 21.76
CA GLY A 185 -7.46 -48.86 20.44
C GLY A 185 -8.68 -47.92 20.36
N ALA A 186 -9.43 -48.00 19.26
CA ALA A 186 -10.60 -47.16 19.06
C ALA A 186 -11.68 -47.33 20.15
N GLY A 187 -12.08 -46.22 20.78
CA GLY A 187 -13.06 -46.20 21.86
C GLY A 187 -12.55 -46.74 23.19
N ALA A 188 -11.23 -46.93 23.33
CA ALA A 188 -10.61 -47.31 24.58
C ALA A 188 -10.27 -46.10 25.44
N ASP A 189 -10.57 -46.17 26.74
CA ASP A 189 -10.20 -45.15 27.71
C ASP A 189 -9.34 -45.75 28.84
N GLN A 190 -8.23 -45.09 29.19
CA GLN A 190 -7.42 -45.42 30.37
C GLN A 190 -7.42 -44.22 31.33
N SER A 191 -7.85 -44.41 32.57
CA SER A 191 -7.79 -43.41 33.62
C SER A 191 -6.68 -43.75 34.62
N VAL A 192 -5.69 -42.87 34.76
CA VAL A 192 -4.47 -43.11 35.54
C VAL A 192 -4.40 -42.15 36.73
N ALA A 193 -4.64 -42.66 37.93
CA ALA A 193 -4.32 -42.02 39.22
C ALA A 193 -3.13 -42.70 39.93
N GLY A 194 -2.65 -43.84 39.41
CA GLY A 194 -1.42 -44.53 39.83
C GLY A 194 -0.28 -44.32 38.84
N PHE A 195 0.35 -45.41 38.41
CA PHE A 195 1.49 -45.38 37.47
C PHE A 195 1.20 -46.13 36.17
N ALA A 196 1.50 -45.52 35.03
CA ALA A 196 1.40 -46.14 33.71
C ALA A 196 2.69 -45.96 32.91
N ARG A 197 3.23 -47.05 32.39
CA ARG A 197 4.45 -47.05 31.57
C ARG A 197 4.15 -47.60 30.18
N THR A 198 4.84 -47.05 29.17
CA THR A 198 4.86 -47.54 27.78
C THR A 198 3.46 -47.73 27.16
N THR A 199 2.53 -46.81 27.46
CA THR A 199 1.19 -46.87 26.88
C THR A 199 1.21 -46.48 25.40
N ASP A 200 0.71 -47.35 24.51
CA ASP A 200 0.47 -47.04 23.09
C ASP A 200 -0.99 -46.58 22.89
N ILE A 201 -1.16 -45.33 22.51
CA ILE A 201 -2.46 -44.66 22.39
C ILE A 201 -2.76 -44.46 20.91
N GLN A 202 -3.47 -45.42 20.33
CA GLN A 202 -3.75 -45.48 18.90
C GLN A 202 -4.95 -44.60 18.51
N THR A 203 -5.23 -44.50 17.22
CA THR A 203 -6.35 -43.72 16.69
C THR A 203 -7.68 -44.04 17.40
N GLY A 204 -8.25 -43.03 18.04
CA GLY A 204 -9.51 -43.12 18.78
C GLY A 204 -9.40 -43.68 20.20
N GLY A 205 -8.20 -44.03 20.67
CA GLY A 205 -7.90 -44.33 22.07
C GLY A 205 -7.57 -43.06 22.86
N ARG A 206 -7.85 -43.09 24.16
CA ARG A 206 -7.65 -41.95 25.07
C ARG A 206 -7.02 -42.36 26.39
N GLN A 207 -6.03 -41.61 26.82
CA GLN A 207 -5.45 -41.74 28.16
C GLN A 207 -5.70 -40.46 28.95
N PHE A 208 -6.21 -40.60 30.17
CA PHE A 208 -6.45 -39.54 31.13
C PHE A 208 -5.48 -39.70 32.30
N ILE A 209 -4.53 -38.78 32.45
CA ILE A 209 -3.65 -38.72 33.61
C ILE A 209 -4.32 -37.81 34.64
N LEU A 210 -4.82 -38.41 35.70
CA LEU A 210 -5.57 -37.75 36.76
C LEU A 210 -4.62 -37.22 37.85
N SER A 211 -5.18 -36.53 38.85
CA SER A 211 -4.41 -36.02 39.98
C SER A 211 -3.64 -37.15 40.69
N GLY A 212 -2.32 -36.97 40.86
CA GLY A 212 -1.41 -37.97 41.44
C GLY A 212 -0.97 -39.07 40.48
N GLY A 213 -1.57 -39.14 39.28
CA GLY A 213 -1.21 -40.08 38.23
C GLY A 213 0.09 -39.70 37.53
N VAL A 214 0.88 -40.72 37.17
CA VAL A 214 2.14 -40.56 36.43
C VAL A 214 2.13 -41.48 35.20
N ALA A 215 2.41 -40.91 34.04
CA ALA A 215 2.63 -41.65 32.80
C ALA A 215 4.04 -41.44 32.23
N GLU A 216 4.73 -42.52 31.87
CA GLU A 216 6.07 -42.45 31.29
C GLU A 216 6.15 -43.22 29.96
N PHE A 217 6.88 -42.65 28.99
CA PHE A 217 7.16 -43.29 27.70
C PHE A 217 5.89 -43.62 26.89
N ALA A 218 4.84 -42.81 27.02
CA ALA A 218 3.63 -42.97 26.22
C ALA A 218 3.90 -42.65 24.74
N SER A 219 3.28 -43.42 23.84
CA SER A 219 3.30 -43.20 22.39
C SER A 219 1.90 -42.86 21.92
N VAL A 220 1.66 -41.62 21.51
CA VAL A 220 0.34 -41.14 21.04
C VAL A 220 0.32 -41.16 19.51
N THR A 221 -0.22 -42.24 18.93
CA THR A 221 -0.21 -42.51 17.48
C THR A 221 -1.60 -42.32 16.87
N GLY A 222 -2.05 -41.06 16.77
CA GLY A 222 -3.42 -40.72 16.32
C GLY A 222 -4.48 -40.69 17.43
N GLY A 223 -4.12 -41.07 18.65
CA GLY A 223 -4.99 -40.99 19.82
C GLY A 223 -4.90 -39.66 20.58
N THR A 224 -5.36 -39.67 21.83
CA THR A 224 -5.33 -38.49 22.70
C THR A 224 -4.80 -38.81 24.09
N GLN A 225 -3.89 -37.98 24.60
CA GLN A 225 -3.49 -37.98 26.01
C GLN A 225 -3.91 -36.67 26.67
N LEU A 226 -4.67 -36.75 27.75
CA LEU A 226 -5.10 -35.61 28.57
C LEU A 226 -4.38 -35.66 29.92
N VAL A 227 -3.58 -34.64 30.23
CA VAL A 227 -2.91 -34.49 31.52
C VAL A 227 -3.68 -33.48 32.35
N SER A 228 -4.37 -33.95 33.38
CA SER A 228 -5.23 -33.15 34.25
C SER A 228 -4.42 -32.43 35.33
N SER A 229 -5.08 -31.54 36.08
CA SER A 229 -4.48 -30.90 37.25
C SER A 229 -3.88 -31.93 38.22
N GLY A 230 -2.61 -31.77 38.58
CA GLY A 230 -1.87 -32.68 39.45
C GLY A 230 -1.41 -33.99 38.79
N GLY A 231 -1.68 -34.20 37.50
CA GLY A 231 -1.16 -35.31 36.71
C GLY A 231 0.19 -34.97 36.08
N VAL A 232 1.02 -36.00 35.88
CA VAL A 232 2.37 -35.87 35.31
C VAL A 232 2.57 -36.84 34.14
N ALA A 233 3.06 -36.34 33.00
CA ALA A 233 3.53 -37.21 31.91
C ALA A 233 4.98 -36.88 31.50
N SER A 234 5.80 -37.90 31.25
CA SER A 234 7.19 -37.72 30.82
C SER A 234 7.54 -38.58 29.62
N ASN A 235 8.48 -38.11 28.80
CA ASN A 235 9.01 -38.85 27.64
C ASN A 235 7.91 -39.30 26.66
N THR A 236 6.85 -38.50 26.53
CA THR A 236 5.75 -38.81 25.61
C THR A 236 6.14 -38.48 24.18
N THR A 237 5.89 -39.39 23.24
CA THR A 237 6.03 -39.12 21.80
C THR A 237 4.64 -38.98 21.18
N VAL A 238 4.35 -37.85 20.54
CA VAL A 238 3.07 -37.59 19.87
C VAL A 238 3.29 -37.58 18.36
N SER A 239 2.59 -38.46 17.64
CA SER A 239 2.67 -38.61 16.18
C SER A 239 1.25 -38.72 15.59
N ARG A 240 0.84 -37.73 14.79
CA ARG A 240 -0.52 -37.61 14.23
C ARG A 240 -1.65 -37.58 15.28
N GLY A 241 -1.32 -37.43 16.56
CA GLY A 241 -2.25 -37.40 17.69
C GLY A 241 -2.23 -36.08 18.45
N LEU A 242 -2.86 -36.08 19.63
CA LEU A 242 -3.02 -34.89 20.47
C LEU A 242 -2.58 -35.17 21.91
N GLN A 243 -1.73 -34.32 22.47
CA GLN A 243 -1.53 -34.22 23.92
C GLN A 243 -2.09 -32.89 24.42
N THR A 244 -3.00 -32.93 25.40
CA THR A 244 -3.55 -31.72 26.05
C THR A 244 -3.12 -31.70 27.50
N VAL A 245 -2.47 -30.62 27.91
CA VAL A 245 -2.00 -30.37 29.28
C VAL A 245 -2.91 -29.31 29.88
N LEU A 246 -3.84 -29.71 30.74
CA LEU A 246 -4.77 -28.81 31.38
C LEU A 246 -4.08 -27.99 32.48
N GLY A 247 -4.72 -26.91 32.92
CA GLY A 247 -4.24 -26.10 34.05
C GLY A 247 -3.87 -26.98 35.26
N GLY A 248 -2.64 -26.81 35.77
CA GLY A 248 -2.09 -27.61 36.88
C GLY A 248 -1.51 -28.98 36.49
N GLY A 249 -1.63 -29.41 35.24
CA GLY A 249 -0.95 -30.60 34.71
C GLY A 249 0.49 -30.29 34.31
N MET A 250 1.37 -31.30 34.34
CA MET A 250 2.79 -31.16 34.02
C MET A 250 3.27 -32.19 33.00
N VAL A 251 3.98 -31.75 31.97
CA VAL A 251 4.67 -32.63 31.03
C VAL A 251 6.14 -32.26 30.85
N SER A 252 6.98 -33.28 30.66
CA SER A 252 8.41 -33.11 30.41
C SER A 252 8.91 -34.01 29.28
N SER A 253 9.93 -33.54 28.56
CA SER A 253 10.59 -34.31 27.48
C SER A 253 9.63 -34.85 26.43
N THR A 254 8.58 -34.08 26.11
CA THR A 254 7.62 -34.48 25.08
C THR A 254 8.21 -34.24 23.69
N THR A 255 8.07 -35.19 22.77
CA THR A 255 8.39 -35.01 21.36
C THR A 255 7.09 -34.87 20.56
N VAL A 256 6.93 -33.74 19.85
CA VAL A 256 5.75 -33.47 19.01
C VAL A 256 6.15 -33.58 17.54
N ALA A 257 5.85 -34.72 16.93
CA ALA A 257 6.25 -35.05 15.56
C ALA A 257 5.28 -34.51 14.49
N GLY A 258 5.62 -34.69 13.21
CA GLY A 258 4.82 -34.26 12.06
C GLY A 258 3.34 -34.66 12.16
N GLY A 259 2.45 -33.67 12.00
CA GLY A 259 0.99 -33.85 12.06
C GLY A 259 0.42 -34.04 13.47
N ALA A 260 1.24 -33.98 14.52
CA ALA A 260 0.79 -33.99 15.90
C ALA A 260 0.64 -32.56 16.48
N ASP A 261 -0.25 -32.45 17.47
CA ASP A 261 -0.47 -31.23 18.22
C ASP A 261 -0.26 -31.46 19.72
N GLN A 262 0.30 -30.45 20.39
CA GLN A 262 0.33 -30.35 21.84
C GLN A 262 -0.35 -29.04 22.27
N VAL A 263 -1.33 -29.11 23.15
CA VAL A 263 -2.03 -27.95 23.73
C VAL A 263 -1.61 -27.81 25.18
N VAL A 264 -1.13 -26.63 25.57
CA VAL A 264 -0.57 -26.37 26.90
C VAL A 264 -1.35 -25.24 27.58
N GLU A 265 -2.17 -25.60 28.56
CA GLU A 265 -2.80 -24.72 29.57
C GLU A 265 -2.14 -24.89 30.94
N GLY A 266 -1.41 -26.00 31.16
CA GLY A 266 -0.55 -26.26 32.32
C GLY A 266 0.93 -25.95 32.06
N GLN A 267 1.81 -26.87 32.44
CA GLN A 267 3.27 -26.71 32.26
C GLN A 267 3.84 -27.76 31.30
N ALA A 268 4.62 -27.32 30.31
CA ALA A 268 5.37 -28.17 29.41
C ALA A 268 6.85 -27.74 29.39
N THR A 269 7.74 -28.60 29.84
CA THR A 269 9.20 -28.34 29.84
C THR A 269 9.93 -29.28 28.88
N SER A 270 10.97 -28.76 28.24
CA SER A 270 11.88 -29.55 27.38
C SER A 270 11.15 -30.26 26.24
N THR A 271 10.14 -29.61 25.66
CA THR A 271 9.41 -30.16 24.51
C THR A 271 10.25 -30.00 23.25
N THR A 272 10.44 -31.07 22.50
CA THR A 272 11.04 -31.04 21.15
C THR A 272 9.93 -31.04 20.10
N ILE A 273 9.80 -29.97 19.33
CA ILE A 273 8.75 -29.82 18.31
C ILE A 273 9.37 -30.10 16.93
N GLN A 274 9.17 -31.32 16.43
CA GLN A 274 9.80 -31.86 15.21
C GLN A 274 8.77 -32.02 14.08
N GLY A 275 8.40 -30.90 13.45
CA GLY A 275 7.39 -30.85 12.38
C GLY A 275 5.93 -30.84 12.87
N GLY A 276 5.71 -31.03 14.18
CA GLY A 276 4.40 -30.86 14.82
C GLY A 276 4.11 -29.41 15.24
N ARG A 277 3.06 -29.22 16.03
CA ARG A 277 2.65 -27.90 16.54
C ARG A 277 2.44 -27.92 18.06
N GLN A 278 2.87 -26.85 18.72
CA GLN A 278 2.54 -26.59 20.12
C GLN A 278 1.73 -25.29 20.23
N PHE A 279 0.63 -25.34 20.97
CA PHE A 279 -0.22 -24.19 21.30
C PHE A 279 -0.08 -23.90 22.79
N VAL A 280 0.56 -22.80 23.13
CA VAL A 280 0.66 -22.30 24.50
C VAL A 280 -0.52 -21.35 24.71
N GLN A 281 -1.49 -21.80 25.50
CA GLN A 281 -2.75 -21.09 25.73
C GLN A 281 -2.72 -20.32 27.05
N SER A 282 -3.83 -19.68 27.41
CA SER A 282 -3.96 -18.90 28.65
C SER A 282 -3.60 -19.74 29.88
N GLY A 283 -2.66 -19.24 30.69
CA GLY A 283 -2.14 -19.94 31.87
C GLY A 283 -1.07 -20.98 31.58
N GLY A 284 -0.87 -21.33 30.31
CA GLY A 284 0.13 -22.27 29.86
C GLY A 284 1.55 -21.71 29.94
N ILE A 285 2.49 -22.52 30.44
CA ILE A 285 3.92 -22.22 30.48
C ILE A 285 4.68 -23.27 29.69
N ALA A 286 5.41 -22.83 28.66
CA ALA A 286 6.24 -23.65 27.80
C ALA A 286 7.71 -23.25 27.95
N SER A 287 8.54 -24.08 28.59
CA SER A 287 9.93 -23.73 28.88
C SER A 287 10.96 -24.68 28.29
N HIS A 288 12.13 -24.16 27.91
CA HIS A 288 13.25 -24.93 27.37
C HIS A 288 12.88 -25.75 26.12
N ASN A 289 11.92 -25.27 25.33
CA ASN A 289 11.48 -26.01 24.15
C ASN A 289 12.44 -25.80 22.98
N VAL A 290 12.63 -26.86 22.20
CA VAL A 290 13.44 -26.85 20.98
C VAL A 290 12.53 -27.01 19.78
N LEU A 291 12.46 -25.97 18.94
CA LEU A 291 11.66 -25.96 17.71
C LEU A 291 12.54 -26.38 16.54
N ASN A 292 12.52 -27.68 16.22
CA ASN A 292 13.35 -28.29 15.17
C ASN A 292 12.50 -28.69 13.96
N GLY A 293 12.08 -27.70 13.16
CA GLY A 293 11.18 -27.91 12.01
C GLY A 293 9.70 -27.78 12.34
N GLY A 294 9.33 -27.75 13.62
CA GLY A 294 7.96 -27.56 14.10
C GLY A 294 7.58 -26.10 14.35
N SER A 295 6.34 -25.88 14.80
CA SER A 295 5.83 -24.56 15.14
C SER A 295 5.31 -24.46 16.57
N GLN A 296 5.54 -23.31 17.21
CA GLN A 296 4.91 -22.94 18.48
C GLN A 296 4.08 -21.67 18.28
N SER A 297 2.84 -21.68 18.75
CA SER A 297 1.99 -20.48 18.84
C SER A 297 1.76 -20.13 20.30
N VAL A 298 2.14 -18.92 20.70
CA VAL A 298 1.94 -18.40 22.05
C VAL A 298 0.77 -17.42 21.99
N SER A 299 -0.35 -17.81 22.59
CA SER A 299 -1.62 -17.09 22.54
C SER A 299 -1.78 -16.16 23.75
N ALA A 300 -2.87 -15.40 23.79
CA ALA A 300 -3.20 -14.51 24.90
C ALA A 300 -3.10 -15.22 26.27
N GLY A 301 -2.28 -14.68 27.18
CA GLY A 301 -2.06 -15.22 28.52
C GLY A 301 -1.15 -16.46 28.59
N GLY A 302 -0.59 -16.91 27.45
CA GLY A 302 0.42 -17.96 27.41
C GLY A 302 1.84 -17.39 27.51
N LEU A 303 2.74 -18.14 28.14
CA LEU A 303 4.14 -17.76 28.36
C LEU A 303 5.10 -18.83 27.82
N ALA A 304 6.07 -18.40 27.01
CA ALA A 304 7.16 -19.24 26.52
C ALA A 304 8.51 -18.71 27.03
N VAL A 305 9.37 -19.56 27.60
CA VAL A 305 10.61 -19.15 28.27
C VAL A 305 11.78 -20.03 27.85
N ASP A 306 12.94 -19.43 27.59
CA ASP A 306 14.19 -20.14 27.27
C ASP A 306 14.06 -21.08 26.03
N ASN A 307 13.24 -20.68 25.06
CA ASN A 307 13.00 -21.48 23.86
C ASN A 307 14.09 -21.28 22.82
N GLN A 308 14.47 -22.36 22.15
CA GLN A 308 15.44 -22.38 21.07
C GLN A 308 14.72 -22.67 19.74
N ILE A 309 14.83 -21.74 18.80
CA ILE A 309 14.23 -21.85 17.47
C ILE A 309 15.33 -22.19 16.47
N MET A 310 15.40 -23.45 16.04
CA MET A 310 16.32 -23.91 14.98
C MET A 310 15.58 -23.89 13.66
N GLN A 311 15.30 -25.00 12.97
CA GLN A 311 14.58 -24.96 11.69
C GLN A 311 13.05 -24.74 11.82
N GLY A 312 12.59 -24.26 12.97
CA GLY A 312 11.17 -24.09 13.30
C GLY A 312 10.66 -22.64 13.25
N SER A 313 9.41 -22.45 13.68
CA SER A 313 8.78 -21.13 13.74
C SER A 313 8.00 -20.88 15.02
N GLN A 314 8.28 -19.78 15.70
CA GLN A 314 7.50 -19.31 16.85
C GLN A 314 6.65 -18.09 16.45
N PHE A 315 5.36 -18.15 16.78
CA PHE A 315 4.42 -17.06 16.61
C PHE A 315 3.99 -16.53 17.97
N VAL A 316 4.34 -15.28 18.27
CA VAL A 316 3.88 -14.57 19.47
C VAL A 316 2.65 -13.77 19.07
N LEU A 317 1.48 -14.24 19.45
CA LEU A 317 0.19 -13.65 19.09
C LEU A 317 -0.18 -12.52 20.06
N SER A 318 -1.29 -11.84 19.80
CA SER A 318 -1.78 -10.77 20.67
C SER A 318 -1.99 -11.26 22.10
N GLY A 319 -1.37 -10.58 23.08
CA GLY A 319 -1.39 -10.94 24.50
C GLY A 319 -0.53 -12.16 24.87
N GLY A 320 0.19 -12.77 23.93
CA GLY A 320 1.17 -13.82 24.21
C GLY A 320 2.52 -13.25 24.57
N GLU A 321 3.28 -13.96 25.42
CA GLU A 321 4.58 -13.50 25.91
C GLU A 321 5.68 -14.55 25.70
N THR A 322 6.85 -14.09 25.25
CA THR A 322 8.07 -14.89 25.22
C THR A 322 9.21 -14.22 25.98
N ARG A 323 10.07 -14.98 26.66
CA ARG A 323 11.29 -14.49 27.32
C ARG A 323 12.49 -15.35 26.95
N ASN A 324 13.68 -14.74 26.82
CA ASN A 324 14.94 -15.41 26.54
C ASN A 324 14.87 -16.35 25.32
N THR A 325 14.26 -15.88 24.23
CA THR A 325 14.14 -16.71 23.03
C THR A 325 15.41 -16.61 22.19
N ALA A 326 16.05 -17.74 21.93
CA ALA A 326 17.18 -17.83 21.02
C ALA A 326 16.72 -18.26 19.62
N VAL A 327 16.90 -17.40 18.63
CA VAL A 327 16.59 -17.66 17.22
C VAL A 327 17.87 -18.05 16.50
N LEU A 328 18.03 -19.35 16.25
CA LEU A 328 19.23 -19.98 15.71
C LEU A 328 19.11 -20.21 14.19
N SER A 329 20.09 -20.92 13.62
CA SER A 329 20.15 -21.25 12.19
C SER A 329 18.85 -21.86 11.64
N GLY A 330 18.27 -21.18 10.64
CA GLY A 330 17.00 -21.57 10.00
C GLY A 330 15.74 -21.15 10.77
N GLY A 331 15.90 -20.50 11.92
CA GLY A 331 14.82 -20.16 12.83
C GLY A 331 14.09 -18.90 12.48
N ARG A 332 12.80 -18.90 12.77
CA ARG A 332 11.95 -17.73 12.60
C ARG A 332 11.13 -17.44 13.84
N GLN A 333 11.27 -16.24 14.35
CA GLN A 333 10.32 -15.68 15.32
C GLN A 333 9.46 -14.61 14.63
N THR A 334 8.15 -14.67 14.80
CA THR A 334 7.23 -13.64 14.34
C THR A 334 6.41 -13.12 15.52
N ILE A 335 6.52 -11.83 15.81
CA ILE A 335 5.79 -11.16 16.88
C ILE A 335 4.67 -10.36 16.22
N SER A 336 3.42 -10.70 16.53
CA SER A 336 2.23 -10.05 15.98
C SER A 336 1.82 -8.83 16.80
N ALA A 337 0.89 -8.02 16.27
CA ALA A 337 0.31 -6.90 16.99
C ALA A 337 -0.20 -7.29 18.40
N GLY A 338 0.33 -6.61 19.42
CA GLY A 338 0.02 -6.87 20.83
C GLY A 338 0.74 -8.07 21.45
N GLY A 339 1.62 -8.77 20.73
CA GLY A 339 2.51 -9.78 21.31
C GLY A 339 3.73 -9.15 21.99
N LEU A 340 4.28 -9.82 22.99
CA LEU A 340 5.41 -9.35 23.80
C LEU A 340 6.58 -10.34 23.74
N ALA A 341 7.77 -9.85 23.42
CA ALA A 341 9.01 -10.63 23.48
C ALA A 341 10.07 -9.90 24.31
N TRP A 342 10.67 -10.61 25.25
CA TRP A 342 11.75 -10.11 26.10
C TRP A 342 13.04 -10.85 25.80
N ASP A 343 14.14 -10.10 25.74
CA ASP A 343 15.50 -10.63 25.62
C ASP A 343 15.63 -11.66 24.49
N VAL A 344 15.38 -11.19 23.26
CA VAL A 344 15.51 -12.03 22.06
C VAL A 344 16.98 -12.04 21.61
N THR A 345 17.56 -13.24 21.45
CA THR A 345 18.91 -13.39 20.88
C THR A 345 18.81 -14.01 19.48
N VAL A 346 19.50 -13.43 18.49
CA VAL A 346 19.53 -13.92 17.12
C VAL A 346 20.96 -14.35 16.76
N ASN A 347 21.10 -15.62 16.33
CA ASN A 347 22.38 -16.22 15.95
C ASN A 347 22.21 -17.25 14.82
N GLY A 348 22.09 -16.78 13.57
CA GLY A 348 21.78 -17.55 12.37
C GLY A 348 20.30 -17.49 11.92
N GLY A 349 19.49 -16.69 12.60
CA GLY A 349 18.03 -16.70 12.54
C GLY A 349 17.39 -15.47 11.90
N ARG A 350 16.05 -15.46 11.90
CA ARG A 350 15.23 -14.32 11.44
C ARG A 350 14.17 -13.92 12.44
N VAL A 351 14.03 -12.63 12.67
CA VAL A 351 12.96 -12.07 13.52
C VAL A 351 12.14 -11.07 12.71
N LEU A 352 10.82 -11.22 12.76
CA LEU A 352 9.86 -10.27 12.18
C LEU A 352 8.94 -9.77 13.29
N ASN A 353 9.04 -8.48 13.63
CA ASN A 353 8.06 -7.81 14.47
C ASN A 353 7.04 -7.07 13.59
N ASN A 354 5.79 -7.50 13.65
CA ASN A 354 4.66 -7.03 12.85
C ASN A 354 3.59 -6.38 13.75
N GLY A 355 4.01 -5.47 14.62
CA GLY A 355 3.11 -4.67 15.48
C GLY A 355 3.22 -4.95 16.99
N GLY A 356 4.05 -5.90 17.42
CA GLY A 356 4.25 -6.23 18.83
C GLY A 356 5.35 -5.42 19.50
N VAL A 357 5.73 -5.82 20.71
CA VAL A 357 6.82 -5.21 21.47
C VAL A 357 7.95 -6.22 21.63
N ILE A 358 9.17 -5.82 21.26
CA ILE A 358 10.40 -6.50 21.66
C ILE A 358 11.09 -5.60 22.70
N ASN A 359 11.43 -6.13 23.87
CA ASN A 359 12.20 -5.42 24.90
C ASN A 359 13.49 -6.19 25.18
N GLY A 360 14.62 -5.67 24.72
CA GLY A 360 15.88 -6.41 24.66
C GLY A 360 16.02 -7.22 23.36
N LEU A 361 17.03 -6.92 22.56
CA LEU A 361 17.34 -7.65 21.32
C LEU A 361 18.85 -7.68 21.09
N ASP A 362 19.42 -8.88 21.03
CA ASP A 362 20.84 -9.08 20.72
C ASP A 362 21.00 -9.84 19.41
N ILE A 363 21.62 -9.21 18.42
CA ILE A 363 21.94 -9.82 17.12
C ILE A 363 23.45 -10.10 17.10
N ILE A 364 23.81 -11.36 17.32
CA ILE A 364 25.19 -11.79 17.58
C ILE A 364 25.75 -12.73 16.51
N GLY A 365 24.91 -13.28 15.63
CA GLY A 365 25.34 -14.18 14.55
C GLY A 365 25.90 -13.43 13.33
N SER A 366 26.02 -14.14 12.22
CA SER A 366 26.47 -13.56 10.95
C SER A 366 25.42 -13.72 9.86
N GLY A 367 25.09 -12.64 9.15
CA GLY A 367 24.06 -12.63 8.11
C GLY A 367 22.62 -12.71 8.61
N ASP A 368 22.40 -12.39 9.89
CA ASP A 368 21.09 -12.40 10.53
C ASP A 368 20.19 -11.28 10.02
N GLN A 369 18.88 -11.53 10.06
CA GLN A 369 17.88 -10.56 9.59
C GLN A 369 16.81 -10.31 10.63
N VAL A 370 16.76 -9.08 11.12
CA VAL A 370 15.66 -8.59 11.95
C VAL A 370 14.91 -7.49 11.20
N THR A 371 13.59 -7.62 11.13
CA THR A 371 12.73 -6.61 10.52
C THR A 371 11.65 -6.17 11.49
N LEU A 372 11.59 -4.87 11.76
CA LEU A 372 10.47 -4.22 12.41
C LEU A 372 9.57 -3.63 11.33
N ALA A 373 8.47 -4.32 10.99
CA ALA A 373 7.48 -3.83 10.03
C ALA A 373 6.52 -2.81 10.69
N ALA A 374 6.20 -3.03 11.97
CA ALA A 374 5.43 -2.16 12.85
C ALA A 374 5.68 -2.55 14.31
N GLY A 375 5.19 -1.77 15.28
CA GLY A 375 5.28 -2.11 16.71
C GLY A 375 6.40 -1.33 17.41
N THR A 376 6.91 -1.86 18.52
CA THR A 376 7.97 -1.22 19.31
C THR A 376 9.16 -2.16 19.49
N LEU A 377 10.36 -1.66 19.29
CA LEU A 377 11.61 -2.25 19.78
C LEU A 377 12.08 -1.36 20.94
N SER A 378 12.41 -1.93 22.08
CA SER A 378 12.75 -1.18 23.30
C SER A 378 13.84 -1.85 24.11
N GLY A 379 14.33 -1.17 25.15
CA GLY A 379 15.43 -1.65 25.97
C GLY A 379 16.79 -1.50 25.26
N THR A 380 17.71 -2.40 25.54
CA THR A 380 19.01 -2.45 24.86
C THR A 380 18.88 -3.29 23.59
N VAL A 381 19.30 -2.72 22.45
CA VAL A 381 19.42 -3.43 21.19
C VAL A 381 20.90 -3.48 20.81
N THR A 382 21.45 -4.66 20.52
CA THR A 382 22.84 -4.82 20.09
C THR A 382 22.94 -5.49 18.72
N LEU A 383 23.85 -4.99 17.88
CA LEU A 383 24.33 -5.63 16.66
C LEU A 383 25.83 -5.88 16.83
N ASP A 384 26.19 -7.02 17.41
CA ASP A 384 27.58 -7.38 17.73
C ASP A 384 28.21 -8.31 16.70
N GLY A 385 27.38 -9.07 15.97
CA GLY A 385 27.86 -9.96 14.92
C GLY A 385 28.20 -9.25 13.60
N ASN A 386 28.50 -10.02 12.55
CA ASN A 386 28.96 -9.46 11.27
C ASN A 386 27.93 -9.59 10.13
N ASP A 387 27.92 -8.64 9.20
CA ASP A 387 27.05 -8.67 7.99
C ASP A 387 25.55 -8.81 8.29
N ASN A 388 25.11 -8.43 9.49
CA ASN A 388 23.72 -8.52 9.91
C ASN A 388 22.89 -7.36 9.35
N VAL A 389 21.58 -7.57 9.24
CA VAL A 389 20.64 -6.56 8.76
C VAL A 389 19.54 -6.32 9.78
N LEU A 390 19.49 -5.10 10.32
CA LEU A 390 18.35 -4.60 11.09
C LEU A 390 17.57 -3.60 10.24
N ASN A 391 16.37 -4.00 9.79
CA ASN A 391 15.49 -3.17 8.98
C ASN A 391 14.30 -2.67 9.80
N LEU A 392 14.29 -1.38 10.12
CA LEU A 392 13.16 -0.71 10.75
C LEU A 392 12.33 -0.07 9.64
N ARG A 393 11.23 -0.71 9.22
CA ARG A 393 10.34 -0.27 8.13
C ARG A 393 9.04 0.39 8.59
N GLY A 394 8.79 0.38 9.90
CA GLY A 394 7.66 1.01 10.58
C GLY A 394 7.78 0.87 12.10
N GLY A 395 6.97 1.59 12.87
CA GLY A 395 6.89 1.43 14.33
C GLY A 395 7.75 2.41 15.14
N THR A 396 8.19 2.01 16.33
CA THR A 396 8.96 2.82 17.28
C THR A 396 10.19 2.04 17.75
N LEU A 397 11.35 2.68 17.83
CA LEU A 397 12.53 2.23 18.57
C LEU A 397 12.70 3.13 19.79
N ALA A 398 12.37 2.63 20.97
CA ALA A 398 12.40 3.34 22.24
C ALA A 398 13.46 2.70 23.17
N GLY A 399 14.72 3.13 23.05
CA GLY A 399 15.82 2.53 23.81
C GLY A 399 17.20 2.90 23.25
N THR A 400 18.22 2.10 23.58
CA THR A 400 19.61 2.28 23.12
C THR A 400 19.93 1.26 22.04
N LEU A 401 20.61 1.68 20.96
CA LEU A 401 21.11 0.79 19.92
C LEU A 401 22.64 0.83 19.88
N ALA A 402 23.31 -0.29 20.16
CA ALA A 402 24.75 -0.43 20.02
C ALA A 402 25.09 -1.28 18.80
N VAL A 403 26.00 -0.83 17.95
CA VAL A 403 26.50 -1.59 16.80
C VAL A 403 28.00 -1.78 17.00
N THR A 404 28.41 -2.98 17.38
CA THR A 404 29.81 -3.29 17.75
C THR A 404 30.49 -4.25 16.78
N GLY A 405 29.73 -4.97 15.94
CA GLY A 405 30.28 -5.80 14.87
C GLY A 405 30.62 -5.03 13.61
N SER A 406 31.03 -5.73 12.55
CA SER A 406 31.48 -5.14 11.26
C SER A 406 30.59 -5.58 10.08
N GLY A 407 30.45 -4.74 9.05
CA GLY A 407 29.70 -5.05 7.83
C GLY A 407 28.16 -5.04 7.99
N ASN A 408 27.66 -4.65 9.15
CA ASN A 408 26.24 -4.61 9.45
C ASN A 408 25.53 -3.48 8.69
N ARG A 409 24.24 -3.69 8.41
CA ARG A 409 23.36 -2.70 7.78
C ARG A 409 22.19 -2.35 8.68
N LEU A 410 22.01 -1.06 8.94
CA LEU A 410 20.83 -0.51 9.62
C LEU A 410 19.97 0.24 8.60
N GLY A 411 18.79 -0.30 8.29
CA GLY A 411 17.81 0.36 7.44
C GLY A 411 16.73 1.08 8.26
N LEU A 412 16.48 2.36 7.98
CA LEU A 412 15.46 3.17 8.67
C LEU A 412 14.39 3.67 7.70
N GLY A 413 13.12 3.33 7.92
CA GLY A 413 11.95 3.79 7.16
C GLY A 413 10.70 3.78 8.05
N ASN A 414 9.89 4.82 8.00
CA ASN A 414 8.65 4.98 8.80
C ASN A 414 8.75 4.66 10.31
N VAL A 415 9.93 4.80 10.93
CA VAL A 415 10.16 4.48 12.37
C VAL A 415 10.30 5.74 13.23
N ALA A 416 9.75 5.71 14.44
CA ALA A 416 9.93 6.73 15.48
C ALA A 416 11.07 6.37 16.44
N LEU A 417 11.98 7.30 16.70
CA LEU A 417 13.20 7.07 17.49
C LEU A 417 13.29 8.02 18.70
N PRO A 418 12.38 7.97 19.69
CA PRO A 418 12.48 8.82 20.87
C PRO A 418 13.75 8.49 21.69
N GLY A 419 14.74 9.40 21.68
CA GLY A 419 15.92 9.30 22.55
C GLY A 419 16.98 8.26 22.14
N LEU A 420 17.16 8.00 20.85
CA LEU A 420 18.10 6.98 20.37
C LEU A 420 19.56 7.45 20.40
N THR A 421 20.42 6.71 21.11
CA THR A 421 21.88 6.73 20.93
C THR A 421 22.29 5.56 20.03
N VAL A 422 23.00 5.83 18.92
CA VAL A 422 23.61 4.81 18.06
C VAL A 422 25.11 4.98 18.01
N ARG A 423 25.86 3.94 18.38
CA ARG A 423 27.33 3.93 18.32
C ARG A 423 27.81 2.80 17.44
N ASP A 424 28.61 3.12 16.43
CA ASP A 424 29.38 2.14 15.66
C ASP A 424 30.78 2.00 16.29
N GLY A 425 31.11 0.80 16.76
CA GLY A 425 32.41 0.47 17.33
C GLY A 425 33.52 0.22 16.31
N THR A 426 33.20 -0.08 15.05
CA THR A 426 34.18 -0.54 14.04
C THR A 426 34.36 0.42 12.87
N GLY A 427 33.34 1.20 12.51
CA GLY A 427 33.35 2.11 11.37
C GLY A 427 33.24 1.47 9.99
N ASN A 428 32.91 0.19 9.94
CA ASN A 428 32.67 -0.57 8.71
C ASN A 428 31.18 -0.89 8.48
N ASN A 429 30.27 -0.26 9.25
CA ASN A 429 28.83 -0.49 9.13
C ASN A 429 28.16 0.56 8.23
N GLU A 430 27.00 0.18 7.68
CA GLU A 430 26.22 0.98 6.73
C GLU A 430 24.89 1.42 7.34
N LEU A 431 24.59 2.72 7.25
CA LEU A 431 23.28 3.29 7.57
C LEU A 431 22.54 3.66 6.28
N VAL A 432 21.34 3.11 6.10
CA VAL A 432 20.48 3.39 4.95
C VAL A 432 19.19 4.06 5.41
N VAL A 433 18.99 5.30 4.98
CA VAL A 433 17.74 6.03 5.24
C VAL A 433 16.79 5.83 4.06
N LEU A 434 15.67 5.18 4.33
CA LEU A 434 14.59 4.80 3.42
C LEU A 434 13.38 5.75 3.60
N GLN A 435 12.39 5.63 2.72
CA GLN A 435 11.22 6.52 2.67
C GLN A 435 10.45 6.58 4.02
N GLY A 436 10.27 7.80 4.55
CA GLY A 436 9.27 8.16 5.58
C GLY A 436 9.62 7.96 7.07
N ALA A 437 10.88 7.76 7.48
CA ALA A 437 11.26 7.71 8.91
C ALA A 437 10.86 9.01 9.67
N ARG A 438 10.27 8.91 10.89
CA ARG A 438 9.69 10.04 11.67
C ARG A 438 9.95 9.93 13.17
N LEU A 439 10.86 10.74 13.75
CA LEU A 439 11.01 10.86 15.23
C LEU A 439 9.82 11.61 15.89
N LEU A 440 9.38 11.17 17.08
CA LEU A 440 8.34 11.80 17.93
C LEU A 440 8.98 12.33 19.24
N ALA A 441 8.60 13.54 19.68
CA ALA A 441 9.48 14.52 20.33
C ALA A 441 9.54 14.56 21.88
N GLY A 442 10.72 14.95 22.36
CA GLY A 442 10.93 15.95 23.43
C GLY A 442 11.97 16.96 22.92
N THR A 443 11.56 18.20 22.60
CA THR A 443 12.34 19.30 21.97
C THR A 443 13.47 18.90 21.00
N ALA A 444 13.08 18.51 19.78
CA ALA A 444 13.89 18.65 18.56
C ALA A 444 12.89 18.77 17.38
N SER A 445 12.98 19.82 16.56
CA SER A 445 11.99 20.07 15.51
C SER A 445 12.18 19.13 14.32
N LEU A 446 11.11 18.38 14.02
CA LEU A 446 10.92 17.50 12.87
C LEU A 446 9.55 17.83 12.22
N ASN A 447 9.58 18.35 11.00
CA ASN A 447 8.47 18.42 10.04
C ASN A 447 9.13 18.61 8.66
N GLY A 448 9.12 17.68 7.69
CA GLY A 448 8.30 16.48 7.50
C GLY A 448 9.07 15.19 7.19
N GLY A 449 10.30 15.05 7.69
CA GLY A 449 11.03 13.78 7.78
C GLY A 449 12.55 13.98 7.71
N SER A 450 13.21 14.27 8.83
CA SER A 450 14.64 14.62 8.82
C SER A 450 15.45 14.25 10.06
N LEU A 451 16.66 13.71 9.89
CA LEU A 451 17.61 13.36 10.97
C LEU A 451 18.32 14.57 11.63
N ALA A 452 17.63 15.40 12.42
CA ALA A 452 18.28 16.54 13.10
C ALA A 452 19.32 16.08 14.14
N ASN A 453 20.59 16.49 13.98
CA ASN A 453 21.67 16.34 14.98
C ASN A 453 21.52 17.34 16.16
N GLY A 454 20.34 17.38 16.77
CA GLY A 454 20.12 18.10 18.02
C GLY A 454 20.55 17.26 19.21
N ALA A 455 21.81 17.40 19.63
CA ALA A 455 22.38 16.88 20.89
C ALA A 455 22.49 15.34 21.06
N GLN A 456 22.73 14.56 20.00
CA GLN A 456 23.00 13.11 20.10
C GLN A 456 24.08 12.66 19.09
N ASP A 457 25.17 12.07 19.59
CA ASP A 457 26.41 11.74 18.87
C ASP A 457 26.27 10.57 17.87
N TRP A 458 25.92 10.85 16.61
CA TRP A 458 26.16 9.91 15.49
C TRP A 458 27.65 9.96 15.11
N GLN A 459 28.42 8.98 15.56
CA GLN A 459 29.88 8.95 15.39
C GLN A 459 30.35 7.64 14.75
N ASN A 460 31.48 7.71 14.05
CA ASN A 460 32.21 6.57 13.51
C ASN A 460 31.49 5.72 12.46
N TRP A 461 30.57 6.26 11.66
CA TRP A 461 30.03 5.49 10.52
C TRP A 461 31.02 5.44 9.34
N GLY A 462 31.02 4.34 8.58
CA GLY A 462 31.82 4.18 7.37
C GLY A 462 31.19 4.89 6.16
N GLN A 463 29.92 4.61 5.90
CA GLN A 463 29.12 5.25 4.84
C GLN A 463 27.69 5.51 5.29
N ILE A 464 27.11 6.60 4.78
CA ILE A 464 25.70 6.95 4.97
C ILE A 464 25.07 7.20 3.60
N GLN A 465 23.93 6.58 3.34
CA GLN A 465 23.20 6.74 2.08
C GLN A 465 21.78 7.27 2.31
N VAL A 466 21.45 8.36 1.62
CA VAL A 466 20.09 8.93 1.54
C VAL A 466 19.54 8.62 0.15
N GLN A 467 18.59 7.68 0.06
CA GLN A 467 18.14 7.15 -1.23
C GLN A 467 16.82 7.78 -1.71
N GLY A 468 16.78 8.27 -2.96
CA GLY A 468 15.55 8.64 -3.69
C GLY A 468 14.56 9.53 -2.92
N GLY A 469 13.48 8.97 -2.37
CA GLY A 469 12.48 9.71 -1.58
C GLY A 469 12.82 9.90 -0.10
N GLY A 470 14.02 9.51 0.34
CA GLY A 470 14.52 9.71 1.69
C GLY A 470 14.98 11.14 1.93
N GLU A 471 14.81 11.63 3.16
CA GLU A 471 15.17 12.99 3.57
C GLU A 471 15.98 12.96 4.89
N LEU A 472 17.07 13.72 4.93
CA LEU A 472 18.01 13.85 6.03
C LEU A 472 18.12 15.35 6.36
N THR A 473 17.98 15.83 7.60
CA THR A 473 18.39 17.22 7.91
C THR A 473 19.51 17.28 8.90
N LEU A 474 20.64 17.81 8.48
CA LEU A 474 21.86 17.78 9.26
C LEU A 474 21.91 19.01 10.18
N ALA A 475 21.28 18.99 11.35
CA ALA A 475 21.41 20.10 12.31
C ALA A 475 22.74 20.05 13.09
N GLY A 476 23.89 20.34 12.46
CA GLY A 476 25.21 20.35 13.13
C GLY A 476 26.26 19.48 12.43
N ARG A 477 27.23 18.92 13.17
CA ARG A 477 28.36 18.17 12.60
C ARG A 477 28.09 16.66 12.51
N LEU A 478 28.16 16.09 11.30
CA LEU A 478 28.15 14.65 11.00
C LEU A 478 29.57 14.11 10.96
N GLY A 479 29.92 13.23 11.92
CA GLY A 479 31.24 12.60 12.02
C GLY A 479 31.32 11.24 11.33
N PHE A 480 32.48 10.94 10.71
CA PHE A 480 32.81 9.62 10.16
C PHE A 480 34.02 9.01 10.88
N ALA A 481 34.19 7.69 10.77
CA ALA A 481 35.30 6.97 11.40
C ALA A 481 36.68 7.34 10.82
N ALA A 482 36.70 7.72 9.54
CA ALA A 482 37.89 8.18 8.85
C ALA A 482 37.54 9.44 8.02
N PRO A 483 38.54 10.30 7.71
CA PRO A 483 38.33 11.45 6.82
C PRO A 483 37.78 11.09 5.42
N SER A 484 37.88 9.81 5.02
CA SER A 484 37.35 9.27 3.76
C SER A 484 35.89 8.80 3.83
N GLY A 485 35.25 8.79 5.01
CA GLY A 485 33.85 8.41 5.15
C GLY A 485 32.95 9.26 4.27
N THR A 486 31.90 8.67 3.70
CA THR A 486 31.13 9.31 2.62
C THR A 486 29.63 9.36 2.94
N LEU A 487 29.05 10.56 2.82
CA LEU A 487 27.60 10.78 2.71
C LEU A 487 27.22 10.79 1.23
N THR A 488 26.41 9.83 0.79
CA THR A 488 25.85 9.82 -0.57
C THR A 488 24.38 10.21 -0.54
N VAL A 489 24.02 11.26 -1.27
CA VAL A 489 22.66 11.79 -1.32
C VAL A 489 22.12 11.61 -2.72
N SER A 490 21.20 10.66 -2.93
CA SER A 490 20.34 10.58 -4.11
C SER A 490 18.89 10.99 -3.82
N GLY A 491 18.55 11.18 -2.54
CA GLY A 491 17.32 11.84 -2.08
C GLY A 491 17.53 13.28 -1.65
N THR A 492 17.04 13.68 -0.47
CA THR A 492 17.13 15.07 0.00
C THR A 492 17.98 15.19 1.27
N LEU A 493 18.94 16.12 1.29
CA LEU A 493 19.66 16.56 2.49
C LEU A 493 19.27 18.02 2.78
N ASN A 494 18.65 18.32 3.93
CA ASN A 494 18.49 19.69 4.39
C ASN A 494 19.60 20.11 5.36
N ALA A 495 20.32 21.10 4.89
CA ALA A 495 21.46 21.82 5.41
C ALA A 495 21.19 23.04 6.28
N PRO A 496 20.58 23.01 7.49
CA PRO A 496 20.35 24.25 8.24
C PRO A 496 21.67 24.96 8.62
N ALA A 497 21.62 26.23 9.03
CA ALA A 497 22.82 26.96 9.45
C ALA A 497 23.62 26.20 10.53
N GLY A 498 24.95 26.11 10.34
CA GLY A 498 25.86 25.36 11.23
C GLY A 498 26.08 23.89 10.88
N SER A 499 25.59 23.43 9.73
CA SER A 499 25.78 22.06 9.24
C SER A 499 27.22 21.77 8.80
N GLU A 500 27.77 20.64 9.21
CA GLU A 500 29.09 20.16 8.74
C GLU A 500 29.07 18.66 8.45
N VAL A 501 29.51 18.25 7.26
CA VAL A 501 29.86 16.87 6.91
C VAL A 501 31.36 16.71 7.12
N ALA A 502 31.78 16.03 8.19
CA ALA A 502 33.20 15.84 8.52
C ALA A 502 33.88 14.70 7.72
N GLY A 503 33.50 14.57 6.45
CA GLY A 503 33.94 13.55 5.49
C GLY A 503 33.61 13.99 4.05
N ASN A 504 33.47 13.04 3.13
CA ASN A 504 33.11 13.29 1.74
C ASN A 504 31.59 13.42 1.55
N LEU A 505 31.16 14.23 0.59
CA LEU A 505 29.76 14.36 0.16
C LEU A 505 29.62 14.06 -1.34
N VAL A 506 28.80 13.07 -1.69
CA VAL A 506 28.40 12.77 -3.08
C VAL A 506 26.97 13.25 -3.29
N ASN A 507 26.78 14.24 -4.17
CA ASN A 507 25.48 14.84 -4.46
C ASN A 507 24.92 14.33 -5.80
N ALA A 508 23.99 13.37 -5.73
CA ALA A 508 23.20 12.85 -6.85
C ALA A 508 21.69 13.21 -6.75
N GLY A 509 21.29 13.90 -5.68
CA GLY A 509 19.90 14.20 -5.31
C GLY A 509 19.70 15.70 -5.12
N THR A 510 19.02 16.11 -4.05
CA THR A 510 18.86 17.52 -3.66
C THR A 510 19.55 17.79 -2.32
N VAL A 511 20.41 18.78 -2.27
CA VAL A 511 20.99 19.31 -1.03
C VAL A 511 20.46 20.72 -0.85
N THR A 512 19.61 20.96 0.15
CA THR A 512 19.09 22.29 0.47
C THR A 512 19.98 22.91 1.55
N MET A 513 20.36 24.17 1.42
CA MET A 513 20.95 24.97 2.50
C MET A 513 19.82 25.86 3.00
N GLN A 514 19.58 25.91 4.32
CA GLN A 514 18.49 26.71 4.88
C GLN A 514 19.03 27.59 6.02
N GLY A 515 18.78 28.89 5.94
CA GLY A 515 19.22 29.89 6.92
C GLY A 515 18.10 30.41 7.84
N ALA A 516 18.48 31.08 8.94
CA ALA A 516 17.56 31.83 9.81
C ALA A 516 17.22 33.22 9.23
N GLY A 517 16.86 33.24 7.94
CA GLY A 517 16.68 34.45 7.13
C GLY A 517 17.23 34.26 5.71
N PRO A 518 16.86 35.12 4.76
CA PRO A 518 17.34 35.01 3.37
C PRO A 518 18.87 35.07 3.34
N ALA A 519 19.49 34.10 2.68
CA ALA A 519 20.93 34.03 2.42
C ALA A 519 21.85 33.91 3.67
N LEU A 520 21.42 33.19 4.71
CA LEU A 520 22.19 32.96 5.96
C LEU A 520 22.50 31.47 6.24
N GLY A 521 22.25 30.57 5.31
CA GLY A 521 22.56 29.14 5.39
C GLY A 521 24.02 28.84 5.04
N SER A 522 24.61 27.83 5.67
CA SER A 522 25.94 27.33 5.30
C SER A 522 26.06 25.82 5.49
N LEU A 523 26.55 25.12 4.49
CA LEU A 523 26.96 23.72 4.58
C LEU A 523 28.48 23.63 4.46
N ARG A 524 29.14 23.08 5.49
CA ARG A 524 30.57 22.77 5.46
C ARG A 524 30.80 21.29 5.10
N VAL A 525 31.76 21.00 4.25
CA VAL A 525 32.23 19.65 3.90
C VAL A 525 33.74 19.60 4.17
N ALA A 526 34.17 18.85 5.17
CA ALA A 526 35.58 18.78 5.55
C ALA A 526 36.42 17.93 4.57
N GLY A 527 35.81 16.95 3.91
CA GLY A 527 36.44 16.12 2.89
C GLY A 527 36.18 16.63 1.47
N GLN A 528 36.06 15.69 0.53
CA GLN A 528 35.79 15.94 -0.89
C GLN A 528 34.30 16.15 -1.14
N TYR A 529 33.96 17.05 -2.07
CA TYR A 529 32.60 17.15 -2.60
C TYR A 529 32.59 16.68 -4.05
N HIS A 530 31.72 15.71 -4.37
CA HIS A 530 31.51 15.21 -5.71
C HIS A 530 30.08 15.47 -6.19
N GLY A 531 29.94 16.30 -7.23
CA GLY A 531 28.68 16.51 -7.94
C GLY A 531 28.42 15.37 -8.92
N ALA A 532 27.47 14.50 -8.59
CA ALA A 532 26.98 13.42 -9.45
C ALA A 532 25.69 13.81 -10.16
N ASN A 533 25.64 15.04 -10.71
CA ASN A 533 24.46 15.68 -11.32
C ASN A 533 23.30 15.99 -10.35
N GLY A 534 23.54 15.96 -9.03
CA GLY A 534 22.59 16.46 -8.03
C GLY A 534 22.48 17.98 -8.03
N VAL A 535 21.49 18.48 -7.29
CA VAL A 535 21.16 19.91 -7.17
C VAL A 535 21.53 20.41 -5.78
N LEU A 536 22.19 21.56 -5.72
CA LEU A 536 22.39 22.38 -4.54
C LEU A 536 21.34 23.52 -4.57
N GLN A 537 20.49 23.56 -3.56
CA GLN A 537 19.45 24.57 -3.37
C GLN A 537 19.83 25.50 -2.23
N GLY A 538 19.53 26.78 -2.37
CA GLY A 538 19.71 27.77 -1.31
C GLY A 538 19.05 29.09 -1.65
N ASP A 539 19.13 30.03 -0.73
CA ASP A 539 18.62 31.39 -0.91
C ASP A 539 19.73 32.37 -1.31
N VAL A 540 19.35 33.41 -2.05
CA VAL A 540 20.22 34.53 -2.43
C VAL A 540 19.49 35.85 -2.22
N SER A 541 20.21 36.88 -1.78
CA SER A 541 19.74 38.26 -1.73
C SER A 541 20.69 39.12 -2.55
N ALA A 542 20.20 39.59 -3.70
CA ALA A 542 20.97 40.43 -4.59
C ALA A 542 21.30 41.79 -3.94
N GLN A 543 20.37 42.37 -3.17
CA GLN A 543 20.58 43.66 -2.52
C GLN A 543 21.62 43.62 -1.39
N SER A 544 21.67 42.56 -0.58
CA SER A 544 22.67 42.45 0.50
C SER A 544 23.98 41.82 0.02
N GLY A 545 24.03 41.30 -1.21
CA GLY A 545 25.19 40.59 -1.74
C GLY A 545 25.49 39.28 -0.99
N LEU A 546 24.48 38.66 -0.39
CA LEU A 546 24.63 37.43 0.40
C LEU A 546 23.96 36.26 -0.33
N ALA A 547 24.54 35.08 -0.20
CA ALA A 547 23.91 33.81 -0.57
C ALA A 547 24.23 32.74 0.46
N ASP A 548 23.38 31.72 0.51
CA ASP A 548 23.72 30.49 1.21
C ASP A 548 25.01 29.90 0.63
N THR A 549 25.93 29.51 1.51
CA THR A 549 27.30 29.16 1.12
C THR A 549 27.63 27.69 1.35
N LEU A 550 28.10 27.01 0.31
CA LEU A 550 28.78 25.72 0.43
C LEU A 550 30.28 25.94 0.67
N VAL A 551 30.84 25.39 1.74
CA VAL A 551 32.27 25.46 2.06
C VAL A 551 32.87 24.06 2.04
N VAL A 552 33.70 23.76 1.02
CA VAL A 552 34.41 22.48 0.87
C VAL A 552 35.89 22.69 1.22
N GLN A 553 36.40 21.98 2.22
CA GLN A 553 37.81 22.06 2.61
C GLN A 553 38.71 21.20 1.70
N GLY A 554 38.20 20.07 1.20
CA GLY A 554 38.84 19.27 0.16
C GLY A 554 38.56 19.79 -1.25
N SER A 555 38.76 18.97 -2.27
CA SER A 555 38.52 19.36 -3.66
C SER A 555 37.05 19.16 -4.07
N LEU A 556 36.61 19.99 -5.01
CA LEU A 556 35.36 19.85 -5.74
C LEU A 556 35.60 19.03 -7.02
N SER A 557 34.75 18.06 -7.31
CA SER A 557 34.78 17.29 -8.56
C SER A 557 33.36 17.03 -9.10
N GLY A 558 33.25 16.67 -10.38
CA GLY A 558 31.94 16.40 -11.02
C GLY A 558 31.13 17.66 -11.33
N THR A 559 29.83 17.50 -11.59
CA THR A 559 28.91 18.60 -11.95
C THR A 559 27.79 18.68 -10.93
N THR A 560 27.54 19.88 -10.41
CA THR A 560 26.40 20.16 -9.51
C THR A 560 25.50 21.20 -10.14
N GLY A 561 24.19 20.92 -10.17
CA GLY A 561 23.19 21.91 -10.50
C GLY A 561 23.01 22.91 -9.36
N LEU A 562 22.96 24.20 -9.65
CA LEU A 562 22.73 25.27 -8.68
C LEU A 562 21.31 25.84 -8.89
N SER A 563 20.49 25.85 -7.84
CA SER A 563 19.16 26.45 -7.84
C SER A 563 19.06 27.42 -6.67
N LEU A 564 19.01 28.71 -6.96
CA LEU A 564 18.98 29.75 -5.95
C LEU A 564 17.65 30.51 -6.00
N ALA A 565 16.98 30.64 -4.85
CA ALA A 565 15.78 31.43 -4.70
C ALA A 565 16.17 32.86 -4.30
N ASN A 566 15.89 33.83 -5.18
CA ASN A 566 16.09 35.25 -4.85
C ASN A 566 14.93 35.76 -3.98
N ASP A 567 15.25 36.53 -2.95
CA ASP A 567 14.30 37.15 -2.01
C ASP A 567 13.40 38.24 -2.64
N GLY A 568 13.53 38.47 -3.95
CA GLY A 568 12.81 39.50 -4.70
C GLY A 568 13.57 40.83 -4.80
N SER A 569 14.76 40.92 -4.21
CA SER A 569 15.62 42.09 -4.33
C SER A 569 16.16 42.28 -5.75
N ARG A 570 16.32 43.56 -6.15
CA ARG A 570 16.91 43.93 -7.44
C ARG A 570 18.43 43.95 -7.30
N GLY A 571 19.13 43.18 -8.14
CA GLY A 571 20.58 43.28 -8.26
C GLY A 571 21.03 44.60 -8.87
N GLN A 572 22.25 45.00 -8.57
CA GLN A 572 22.96 46.12 -9.19
C GLN A 572 23.99 45.60 -10.21
N LEU A 573 24.45 46.48 -11.10
CA LEU A 573 25.52 46.16 -12.05
C LEU A 573 26.86 45.99 -11.33
N GLY A 574 27.63 44.99 -11.75
CA GLY A 574 28.97 44.72 -11.24
C GLY A 574 29.01 44.07 -9.86
N GLU A 575 27.87 43.62 -9.33
CA GLU A 575 27.80 42.83 -8.11
C GLU A 575 28.35 41.42 -8.31
N SER A 576 29.09 40.94 -7.31
CA SER A 576 29.57 39.56 -7.19
C SER A 576 29.11 38.98 -5.86
N ILE A 577 28.38 37.86 -5.90
CA ILE A 577 27.82 37.21 -4.72
C ILE A 577 28.45 35.83 -4.56
N LEU A 578 29.17 35.63 -3.45
CA LEU A 578 29.81 34.35 -3.13
C LEU A 578 28.75 33.31 -2.73
N PHE A 579 28.75 32.13 -3.37
CA PHE A 579 27.86 31.02 -2.99
C PHE A 579 28.60 29.71 -2.71
N ALA A 580 29.87 29.58 -3.09
CA ALA A 580 30.68 28.43 -2.68
C ALA A 580 32.17 28.77 -2.53
N ARG A 581 32.82 28.13 -1.56
CA ARG A 581 34.29 28.10 -1.39
C ARG A 581 34.78 26.66 -1.46
N THR A 582 35.86 26.42 -2.20
CA THR A 582 36.40 25.07 -2.44
C THR A 582 37.89 24.98 -2.09
N GLY A 583 38.43 23.77 -1.89
CA GLY A 583 39.85 23.55 -1.68
C GLY A 583 40.65 23.56 -3.00
N ALA A 584 41.98 23.59 -2.86
CA ALA A 584 42.90 23.54 -4.00
C ALA A 584 42.76 22.22 -4.78
N GLY A 585 43.00 22.27 -6.10
CA GLY A 585 42.90 21.08 -6.98
C GLY A 585 41.48 20.71 -7.42
N SER A 586 40.51 21.62 -7.23
CA SER A 586 39.13 21.45 -7.67
C SER A 586 39.00 21.39 -9.21
N THR A 587 38.34 20.34 -9.72
CA THR A 587 38.04 20.13 -11.15
C THR A 587 36.54 20.11 -11.45
N GLY A 588 35.70 20.21 -10.41
CA GLY A 588 34.26 20.22 -10.54
C GLY A 588 33.71 21.55 -11.05
N SER A 589 32.43 21.54 -11.42
CA SER A 589 31.72 22.72 -11.91
C SER A 589 30.34 22.86 -11.29
N PHE A 590 29.89 24.11 -11.16
CA PHE A 590 28.50 24.45 -10.92
C PHE A 590 27.85 24.89 -12.21
N VAL A 591 26.65 24.39 -12.48
CA VAL A 591 25.83 24.77 -13.64
C VAL A 591 24.44 25.16 -13.15
N ALA A 592 23.71 26.01 -13.87
CA ALA A 592 22.34 26.32 -13.48
C ALA A 592 21.47 25.05 -13.50
N ALA A 593 20.82 24.72 -12.38
CA ALA A 593 19.88 23.62 -12.28
C ALA A 593 18.54 24.02 -12.92
N ASN A 594 18.33 23.66 -14.18
CA ASN A 594 17.02 23.78 -14.81
C ASN A 594 16.13 22.59 -14.41
N PRO A 595 14.90 22.79 -13.89
CA PRO A 595 13.99 21.70 -13.54
C PRO A 595 13.56 20.77 -14.69
N LEU A 596 13.93 21.00 -15.96
CA LEU A 596 13.56 20.13 -17.10
C LEU A 596 14.70 19.81 -18.10
N GLY A 597 15.96 19.72 -17.65
CA GLY A 597 16.96 18.92 -18.38
C GLY A 597 17.52 19.47 -19.71
N ARG A 598 17.69 20.79 -19.84
CA ARG A 598 18.67 21.37 -20.79
C ARG A 598 19.53 22.40 -20.06
N ALA A 599 20.78 22.02 -19.79
CA ALA A 599 21.81 22.91 -19.30
C ALA A 599 22.43 23.63 -20.52
N THR A 600 22.28 24.95 -20.60
CA THR A 600 23.28 25.78 -21.27
C THR A 600 24.32 26.20 -20.23
N PRO A 601 25.62 26.16 -20.54
CA PRO A 601 26.65 26.62 -19.61
C PRO A 601 26.50 28.11 -19.30
N GLY A 602 26.66 28.49 -18.03
CA GLY A 602 27.05 29.85 -17.63
C GLY A 602 25.97 30.73 -17.00
N ASP A 603 24.75 30.73 -17.55
CA ASP A 603 23.79 31.82 -17.28
C ASP A 603 22.70 31.42 -16.28
N LEU A 604 22.62 32.14 -15.15
CA LEU A 604 21.57 32.06 -14.15
C LEU A 604 20.78 33.38 -14.11
N ARG A 605 19.47 33.35 -14.40
CA ARG A 605 18.61 34.54 -14.25
C ARG A 605 17.93 34.53 -12.88
N LEU A 606 18.38 35.38 -11.96
CA LEU A 606 17.74 35.55 -10.64
C LEU A 606 16.36 36.22 -10.78
N ARG A 607 15.35 35.71 -10.06
CA ARG A 607 13.98 36.27 -10.06
C ARG A 607 14.01 37.75 -9.64
N GLY A 608 13.47 38.65 -10.47
CA GLY A 608 13.44 40.11 -10.18
C GLY A 608 14.68 40.89 -10.61
N SER A 609 15.72 40.22 -11.15
CA SER A 609 16.90 40.87 -11.72
C SER A 609 16.71 41.14 -13.23
N PRO A 610 16.99 42.37 -13.71
CA PRO A 610 17.04 42.67 -15.14
C PRO A 610 18.31 42.14 -15.82
N TYR A 611 19.28 41.64 -15.05
CA TYR A 611 20.57 41.14 -15.53
C TYR A 611 20.64 39.61 -15.54
N VAL A 612 21.34 39.07 -16.54
CA VAL A 612 21.82 37.68 -16.54
C VAL A 612 23.03 37.61 -15.60
N TRP A 613 23.00 36.68 -14.65
CA TRP A 613 24.12 36.44 -13.74
C TRP A 613 24.95 35.27 -14.25
N GLU A 614 26.26 35.42 -14.25
CA GLU A 614 27.18 34.37 -14.64
C GLU A 614 27.72 33.63 -13.42
N ILE A 615 27.84 32.31 -13.50
CA ILE A 615 28.60 31.53 -12.51
C ILE A 615 30.08 31.64 -12.85
N VAL A 616 30.84 32.35 -12.02
CA VAL A 616 32.27 32.62 -12.24
C VAL A 616 33.10 32.01 -11.13
N GLN A 617 34.15 31.29 -11.51
CA GLN A 617 35.17 30.81 -10.58
C GLN A 617 36.32 31.82 -10.51
N GLN A 618 36.67 32.29 -9.31
CA GLN A 618 37.82 33.14 -9.06
C GLN A 618 38.73 32.46 -8.04
N GLY A 619 39.78 31.78 -8.52
CA GLY A 619 40.61 30.92 -7.70
C GLY A 619 39.79 29.76 -7.12
N ASN A 620 39.67 29.73 -5.79
CA ASN A 620 38.97 28.68 -5.04
C ASN A 620 37.50 29.02 -4.72
N ASP A 621 37.08 30.25 -5.03
CA ASP A 621 35.76 30.78 -4.70
C ASP A 621 34.87 30.85 -5.95
N TRP A 622 33.58 30.62 -5.76
CA TRP A 622 32.56 30.64 -6.80
C TRP A 622 31.54 31.74 -6.53
N TYR A 623 31.35 32.59 -7.53
CA TYR A 623 30.52 33.78 -7.46
C TYR A 623 29.40 33.72 -8.49
N LEU A 624 28.25 34.30 -8.14
CA LEU A 624 27.31 34.83 -9.10
C LEU A 624 27.72 36.26 -9.43
N GLN A 625 28.00 36.55 -10.70
CA GLN A 625 28.45 37.87 -11.12
C GLN A 625 27.46 38.52 -12.09
N SER A 626 27.05 39.75 -11.80
CA SER A 626 26.25 40.57 -12.70
C SER A 626 27.15 41.39 -13.66
N PRO A 627 26.62 41.89 -14.79
CA PRO A 627 27.41 42.64 -15.77
C PRO A 627 28.02 43.93 -15.20
N ALA A 628 29.27 44.24 -15.53
CA ALA A 628 30.02 45.36 -14.95
C ALA A 628 29.63 46.77 -15.48
N LYS A 629 28.88 46.86 -16.58
CA LYS A 629 28.39 48.13 -17.17
C LYS A 629 26.99 47.91 -17.78
N PRO A 630 26.12 48.94 -17.83
CA PRO A 630 24.98 48.89 -18.73
C PRO A 630 25.53 48.78 -20.16
N VAL A 631 25.00 47.86 -20.96
CA VAL A 631 25.39 47.78 -22.37
C VAL A 631 25.08 49.13 -23.02
N PRO A 632 26.07 49.87 -23.57
CA PRO A 632 25.83 51.23 -24.05
C PRO A 632 24.89 51.22 -25.25
N SER A 633 23.74 51.88 -25.11
CA SER A 633 22.96 52.58 -26.15
C SER A 633 23.26 52.22 -27.61
N VAL A 634 22.93 50.98 -27.97
CA VAL A 634 22.25 50.61 -29.21
C VAL A 634 21.18 49.66 -28.69
N ILE A 635 19.94 49.75 -29.18
CA ILE A 635 18.85 48.80 -28.85
C ILE A 635 19.50 47.42 -28.69
N PRO A 636 19.46 46.77 -27.51
CA PRO A 636 20.10 45.47 -27.36
C PRO A 636 19.62 44.64 -28.52
N ASP A 637 20.53 44.03 -29.28
CA ASP A 637 20.18 43.29 -30.50
C ASP A 637 19.10 42.21 -30.26
N ARG A 638 18.73 41.98 -28.98
CA ARG A 638 17.53 41.27 -28.55
C ARG A 638 17.01 41.85 -27.21
N LEU A 639 15.71 42.18 -27.12
CA LEU A 639 15.05 42.55 -25.86
C LEU A 639 14.41 41.34 -25.14
N LEU A 640 13.91 41.58 -23.92
CA LEU A 640 13.26 40.63 -23.03
C LEU A 640 12.16 39.79 -23.73
N PRO A 641 12.12 38.46 -23.53
CA PRO A 641 11.17 37.56 -24.19
C PRO A 641 9.69 37.91 -24.05
N GLU A 642 9.30 38.61 -22.99
CA GLU A 642 7.91 38.97 -22.69
C GLU A 642 7.35 40.13 -23.55
N ILE A 643 8.20 40.93 -24.21
CA ILE A 643 7.77 42.12 -24.98
C ILE A 643 6.89 41.80 -26.19
N PRO A 644 7.21 40.81 -27.05
CA PRO A 644 6.33 40.42 -28.15
C PRO A 644 4.95 39.95 -27.68
N ALA A 645 4.86 39.29 -26.52
CA ALA A 645 3.57 38.90 -25.93
C ALA A 645 2.76 40.12 -25.49
N TYR A 646 3.38 41.12 -24.85
CA TYR A 646 2.66 42.36 -24.52
C TYR A 646 2.22 43.14 -25.77
N GLY A 647 3.07 43.22 -26.81
CA GLY A 647 2.74 43.95 -28.05
C GLY A 647 1.65 43.30 -28.91
N THR A 648 1.49 41.97 -28.85
CA THR A 648 0.51 41.22 -29.65
C THR A 648 -0.82 40.98 -28.93
N LEU A 649 -0.86 41.17 -27.60
CA LEU A 649 -2.04 40.94 -26.77
C LEU A 649 -3.32 41.65 -27.23
N PRO A 650 -3.31 42.95 -27.63
CA PRO A 650 -4.51 43.63 -28.11
C PRO A 650 -5.08 42.99 -29.38
N ALA A 651 -4.23 42.40 -30.21
CA ALA A 651 -4.61 41.83 -31.49
C ALA A 651 -5.32 40.47 -31.32
N LEU A 652 -4.92 39.68 -30.31
CA LEU A 652 -5.66 38.48 -29.89
C LEU A 652 -7.05 38.83 -29.31
N SER A 653 -7.14 39.94 -28.57
CA SER A 653 -8.40 40.43 -28.00
C SER A 653 -9.38 40.84 -29.11
N ASP A 654 -8.87 41.50 -30.15
CA ASP A 654 -9.66 41.89 -31.32
C ASP A 654 -10.12 40.68 -32.15
N LEU A 655 -9.30 39.64 -32.28
CA LEU A 655 -9.71 38.41 -32.94
C LEU A 655 -10.91 37.75 -32.25
N ILE A 656 -10.91 37.68 -30.91
CA ILE A 656 -12.03 37.15 -30.12
C ILE A 656 -13.29 38.00 -30.31
N TRP A 657 -13.12 39.33 -30.33
CA TRP A 657 -14.21 40.27 -30.63
C TRP A 657 -14.85 40.00 -32.00
N GLN A 658 -14.04 39.91 -33.05
CA GLN A 658 -14.52 39.61 -34.40
C GLN A 658 -15.16 38.20 -34.50
N GLY A 659 -14.62 37.23 -33.75
CA GLY A 659 -15.17 35.89 -33.59
C GLY A 659 -16.63 35.89 -33.12
N ASN A 660 -16.86 36.59 -32.00
CA ASN A 660 -18.15 36.73 -31.32
C ASN A 660 -19.18 37.58 -32.08
N LEU A 661 -18.77 38.36 -33.08
CA LEU A 661 -19.68 39.11 -33.93
C LEU A 661 -20.11 38.34 -35.18
N ALA A 662 -19.16 37.71 -35.87
CA ALA A 662 -19.46 36.95 -37.07
C ALA A 662 -20.28 35.68 -36.78
N SER A 663 -20.23 35.14 -35.56
CA SER A 663 -21.16 34.11 -35.05
C SER A 663 -22.63 34.53 -35.17
N LEU A 664 -22.90 35.74 -34.68
CA LEU A 664 -24.24 36.23 -34.47
C LEU A 664 -24.86 36.68 -35.79
N GLY A 665 -24.03 37.21 -36.68
CA GLY A 665 -24.45 37.57 -38.02
C GLY A 665 -24.99 36.39 -38.82
N GLN A 666 -24.41 35.20 -38.68
CA GLN A 666 -24.87 33.99 -39.37
C GLN A 666 -26.22 33.50 -38.85
N ARG A 667 -26.39 33.43 -37.51
CA ARG A 667 -27.67 33.09 -36.89
C ARG A 667 -28.80 34.06 -37.26
N LEU A 668 -28.48 35.35 -37.33
CA LEU A 668 -29.46 36.39 -37.65
C LEU A 668 -29.81 36.45 -39.14
N ASP A 669 -28.95 35.89 -39.99
CA ASP A 669 -29.20 35.80 -41.43
C ASP A 669 -30.12 34.65 -41.83
N HIS A 670 -30.29 33.61 -40.99
CA HIS A 670 -31.14 32.45 -41.31
C HIS A 670 -31.77 31.76 -40.08
N ALA A 671 -33.02 32.12 -39.79
CA ALA A 671 -33.93 31.31 -38.99
C ALA A 671 -35.38 31.50 -39.50
N PRO A 672 -36.23 30.46 -39.55
CA PRO A 672 -37.68 30.62 -39.76
C PRO A 672 -38.28 31.47 -38.61
N SER A 673 -39.59 31.76 -38.62
CA SER A 673 -40.26 32.63 -37.63
C SER A 673 -40.88 31.90 -36.41
N PRO A 674 -40.12 31.52 -35.37
CA PRO A 674 -40.65 31.08 -34.09
C PRO A 674 -40.73 32.23 -33.09
N GLU A 675 -41.60 32.12 -32.10
CA GLU A 675 -41.69 33.14 -31.06
C GLU A 675 -40.44 33.16 -30.17
N ARG A 676 -39.80 32.00 -29.91
CA ARG A 676 -38.63 31.90 -29.01
C ARG A 676 -37.57 30.95 -29.53
N ASP A 677 -36.30 31.24 -29.23
CA ASP A 677 -35.19 30.38 -29.64
C ASP A 677 -34.05 30.31 -28.61
N VAL A 678 -33.38 29.16 -28.56
CA VAL A 678 -32.13 28.92 -27.84
C VAL A 678 -31.11 28.44 -28.86
N TRP A 679 -29.89 28.95 -28.76
CA TRP A 679 -28.83 28.61 -29.68
C TRP A 679 -27.51 28.43 -28.95
N LEU A 680 -26.69 27.57 -29.53
CA LEU A 680 -25.32 27.30 -29.10
C LEU A 680 -24.43 27.27 -30.33
N LYS A 681 -23.24 27.81 -30.17
CA LYS A 681 -22.23 27.86 -31.22
C LYS A 681 -20.86 27.56 -30.65
N VAL A 682 -20.06 26.88 -31.46
CA VAL A 682 -18.62 26.71 -31.24
C VAL A 682 -17.87 27.23 -32.47
N ASP A 683 -16.76 27.91 -32.25
CA ASP A 683 -15.82 28.24 -33.32
C ASP A 683 -14.37 28.02 -32.88
N GLY A 684 -13.52 27.91 -33.89
CA GLY A 684 -12.07 27.88 -33.77
C GLY A 684 -11.44 28.78 -34.82
N PHE A 685 -10.34 29.41 -34.45
CA PHE A 685 -9.53 30.30 -35.27
C PHE A 685 -8.10 29.77 -35.29
N HIS A 686 -7.46 29.85 -36.45
CA HIS A 686 -6.02 29.75 -36.60
C HIS A 686 -5.51 31.00 -37.29
N TRP A 687 -4.54 31.68 -36.69
CA TRP A 687 -4.10 33.00 -37.10
C TRP A 687 -2.58 33.07 -37.17
N GLN A 688 -2.08 33.49 -38.33
CA GLN A 688 -0.66 33.70 -38.58
C GLN A 688 -0.41 35.11 -39.11
N GLN A 689 0.61 35.75 -38.56
CA GLN A 689 1.07 37.06 -39.01
C GLN A 689 2.60 37.08 -39.05
N ASP A 690 3.16 37.71 -40.07
CA ASP A 690 4.59 38.02 -40.10
C ASP A 690 4.92 39.38 -39.46
N ALA A 691 6.22 39.69 -39.37
CA ALA A 691 6.69 40.86 -38.66
C ALA A 691 6.26 42.20 -39.30
N ARG A 692 5.66 42.24 -40.51
CA ARG A 692 5.29 43.48 -41.21
C ARG A 692 4.35 44.37 -40.42
N TYR A 693 3.58 43.81 -39.49
CA TYR A 693 2.63 44.54 -38.67
C TYR A 693 3.04 44.60 -37.19
N GLY A 694 4.33 44.53 -36.85
CA GLY A 694 4.82 44.71 -35.48
C GLY A 694 5.62 43.50 -35.00
N PHE A 695 4.95 42.38 -34.73
CA PHE A 695 5.57 41.10 -34.35
C PHE A 695 4.97 39.96 -35.17
N SER A 696 5.79 38.97 -35.51
CA SER A 696 5.28 37.71 -36.03
C SER A 696 4.81 36.79 -34.92
N PHE A 697 3.68 36.15 -35.15
CA PHE A 697 3.09 35.20 -34.24
C PHE A 697 2.26 34.17 -34.99
N ASP A 698 2.00 33.08 -34.28
CA ASP A 698 1.06 32.02 -34.63
C ASP A 698 0.11 31.86 -33.43
N GLY A 699 -1.19 31.83 -33.66
CA GLY A 699 -2.15 31.77 -32.57
C GLY A 699 -3.44 31.07 -32.94
N GLU A 700 -4.05 30.49 -31.92
CA GLU A 700 -5.33 29.82 -32.02
C GLU A 700 -6.30 30.44 -31.02
N ALA A 701 -7.58 30.49 -31.36
CA ALA A 701 -8.61 30.84 -30.40
C ALA A 701 -9.82 29.93 -30.60
N ALA A 702 -10.57 29.69 -29.54
CA ALA A 702 -11.83 28.99 -29.58
C ALA A 702 -12.85 29.72 -28.72
N SER A 703 -14.09 29.77 -29.19
CA SER A 703 -15.20 30.29 -28.41
C SER A 703 -16.34 29.29 -28.31
N VAL A 704 -17.03 29.34 -27.17
CA VAL A 704 -18.36 28.76 -26.98
C VAL A 704 -19.29 29.92 -26.69
N THR A 705 -20.25 30.15 -27.58
CA THR A 705 -21.24 31.21 -27.42
C THR A 705 -22.63 30.59 -27.39
N GLY A 706 -23.39 30.94 -26.35
CA GLY A 706 -24.78 30.53 -26.21
C GLY A 706 -25.68 31.74 -25.99
N GLY A 707 -26.93 31.63 -26.42
CA GLY A 707 -27.87 32.71 -26.21
C GLY A 707 -29.33 32.28 -26.31
N ILE A 708 -30.17 33.23 -25.92
CA ILE A 708 -31.63 33.13 -26.00
C ILE A 708 -32.16 34.29 -26.82
N GLY A 709 -33.19 34.05 -27.61
CA GLY A 709 -33.80 35.05 -28.48
C GLY A 709 -35.30 34.96 -28.49
N ARG A 710 -35.93 36.09 -28.83
CA ARG A 710 -37.34 36.20 -29.15
C ARG A 710 -37.48 36.86 -30.51
N SER A 711 -38.45 36.44 -31.29
CA SER A 711 -38.80 37.10 -32.54
C SER A 711 -40.31 37.29 -32.66
N GLY A 712 -40.72 38.19 -33.54
CA GLY A 712 -42.12 38.46 -33.81
C GLY A 712 -42.29 39.42 -34.98
N GLU A 713 -43.54 39.77 -35.25
CA GLU A 713 -43.89 40.74 -36.28
C GLU A 713 -44.52 41.98 -35.63
N LEU A 714 -44.04 43.15 -36.02
CA LEU A 714 -44.69 44.44 -35.82
C LEU A 714 -45.54 44.65 -37.09
N GLY A 715 -46.82 44.99 -36.95
CA GLY A 715 -47.75 45.08 -38.08
C GLY A 715 -47.20 45.88 -39.28
N GLN A 716 -47.69 45.55 -40.48
CA GLN A 716 -47.15 45.97 -41.79
C GLN A 716 -45.88 45.21 -42.24
N GLY A 717 -45.74 43.93 -41.86
CA GLY A 717 -44.69 43.08 -42.43
C GLY A 717 -43.29 43.28 -41.88
N LEU A 718 -43.14 44.04 -40.78
CA LEU A 718 -41.85 44.32 -40.15
C LEU A 718 -41.55 43.28 -39.07
N ARG A 719 -40.59 42.40 -39.33
CA ARG A 719 -40.13 41.38 -38.38
C ARG A 719 -39.04 41.94 -37.47
N TRP A 720 -39.09 41.56 -36.20
CA TRP A 720 -38.06 41.91 -35.22
C TRP A 720 -37.53 40.67 -34.53
N ARG A 721 -36.29 40.76 -34.08
CA ARG A 721 -35.63 39.75 -33.25
C ARG A 721 -34.76 40.43 -32.23
N ALA A 722 -34.78 39.96 -30.99
CA ALA A 722 -33.91 40.47 -29.94
C ALA A 722 -33.54 39.38 -28.95
N GLY A 723 -32.40 39.51 -28.29
CA GLY A 723 -32.01 38.57 -27.26
C GLY A 723 -30.69 38.88 -26.58
N GLY A 724 -30.30 37.99 -25.69
CA GLY A 724 -29.06 38.06 -24.92
C GLY A 724 -28.15 36.87 -25.22
N MET A 725 -26.85 37.06 -24.98
CA MET A 725 -25.84 36.04 -25.18
C MET A 725 -24.72 36.10 -24.14
N LEU A 726 -24.06 34.95 -23.95
CA LEU A 726 -22.86 34.78 -23.17
C LEU A 726 -21.84 34.02 -24.02
N ALA A 727 -20.62 34.54 -24.07
CA ALA A 727 -19.50 33.93 -24.76
C ALA A 727 -18.39 33.64 -23.75
N TRP A 728 -17.85 32.43 -23.81
CA TRP A 728 -16.60 32.06 -23.16
C TRP A 728 -15.56 31.77 -24.23
N ASN A 729 -14.44 32.48 -24.15
CA ASN A 729 -13.40 32.46 -25.17
C ASN A 729 -12.08 32.06 -24.52
N ARG A 730 -11.31 31.26 -25.26
CA ARG A 730 -9.92 30.96 -24.94
C ARG A 730 -9.04 31.21 -26.14
N GLY A 731 -7.99 31.97 -25.94
CA GLY A 731 -6.96 32.23 -26.93
C GLY A 731 -5.62 31.70 -26.46
N TRP A 732 -4.84 31.19 -27.40
CA TRP A 732 -3.44 30.89 -27.26
C TRP A 732 -2.68 31.58 -28.38
N LEU A 733 -1.57 32.24 -28.06
CA LEU A 733 -0.72 32.89 -29.06
C LEU A 733 0.73 32.64 -28.71
N GLU A 734 1.51 32.28 -29.72
CA GLU A 734 2.97 32.17 -29.69
C GLU A 734 3.59 33.28 -30.55
N ALA A 735 4.30 34.20 -29.91
CA ALA A 735 5.14 35.16 -30.59
C ALA A 735 6.57 34.59 -30.71
N ASN A 736 7.04 34.43 -31.95
CA ASN A 736 8.32 33.79 -32.27
C ASN A 736 9.53 34.73 -32.16
N GLY A 737 9.31 35.97 -31.72
CA GLY A 737 10.34 36.96 -31.44
C GLY A 737 10.89 37.73 -32.64
N GLN A 738 10.40 37.53 -33.88
CA GLN A 738 10.73 38.43 -34.99
C GLN A 738 9.77 39.62 -35.01
N GLY A 739 10.28 40.86 -35.07
CA GLY A 739 9.48 42.07 -35.05
C GLY A 739 10.07 43.21 -35.90
N LEU A 740 9.21 44.11 -36.40
CA LEU A 740 9.59 45.25 -37.25
C LEU A 740 10.41 46.29 -36.50
N VAL A 741 10.12 46.46 -35.20
CA VAL A 741 10.72 47.51 -34.37
C VAL A 741 11.80 46.91 -33.46
N ILE A 742 11.54 45.75 -32.83
CA ILE A 742 12.51 45.11 -31.93
C ILE A 742 12.43 43.57 -31.99
N PRO A 743 13.53 42.84 -32.26
CA PRO A 743 13.58 41.38 -32.11
C PRO A 743 13.76 40.94 -30.64
N SER A 744 13.26 39.76 -30.30
CA SER A 744 13.35 39.14 -28.96
C SER A 744 14.35 37.98 -28.94
N MET A 745 14.90 37.66 -27.75
CA MET A 745 15.80 36.52 -27.54
C MET A 745 15.14 35.15 -27.64
N ALA A 746 13.84 35.07 -27.34
CA ALA A 746 13.14 33.79 -27.22
C ALA A 746 11.64 33.94 -27.49
N ARG A 747 10.95 32.79 -27.54
CA ARG A 747 9.51 32.73 -27.76
C ARG A 747 8.74 33.20 -26.53
N SER A 748 7.58 33.80 -26.78
CA SER A 748 6.61 34.11 -25.72
C SER A 748 5.22 33.61 -26.07
N TYR A 749 4.47 33.36 -25.02
CA TYR A 749 3.19 32.68 -25.06
C TYR A 749 2.17 33.51 -24.29
N ILE A 750 0.99 33.67 -24.88
CA ILE A 750 -0.18 34.28 -24.25
C ILE A 750 -1.24 33.21 -24.12
N HIS A 751 -1.76 33.02 -22.91
CA HIS A 751 -3.00 32.28 -22.68
C HIS A 751 -4.05 33.27 -22.22
N LEU A 752 -5.06 33.50 -23.04
CA LEU A 752 -6.12 34.45 -22.78
C LEU A 752 -7.43 33.73 -22.45
N ASP A 753 -7.98 33.97 -21.26
CA ASP A 753 -9.35 33.59 -20.91
C ASP A 753 -10.24 34.84 -20.96
N SER A 754 -11.36 34.79 -21.69
CA SER A 754 -12.29 35.92 -21.81
C SER A 754 -13.75 35.49 -21.62
N VAL A 755 -14.51 36.26 -20.84
CA VAL A 755 -15.95 36.07 -20.64
C VAL A 755 -16.65 37.35 -21.05
N GLN A 756 -17.56 37.24 -22.03
CA GLN A 756 -18.30 38.37 -22.59
C GLN A 756 -19.81 38.12 -22.53
N LEU A 757 -20.56 39.14 -22.16
CA LEU A 757 -22.02 39.17 -22.20
C LEU A 757 -22.49 40.19 -23.23
N GLY A 758 -23.58 39.91 -23.92
CA GLY A 758 -24.09 40.83 -24.92
C GLY A 758 -25.58 40.77 -25.15
N ALA A 759 -26.07 41.82 -25.81
CA ALA A 759 -27.43 41.95 -26.29
C ALA A 759 -27.40 42.18 -27.81
N TYR A 760 -28.39 41.66 -28.51
CA TYR A 760 -28.50 41.83 -29.96
C TYR A 760 -29.93 42.07 -30.39
N GLY A 761 -30.07 42.72 -31.54
CA GLY A 761 -31.36 42.98 -32.18
C GLY A 761 -31.25 43.00 -33.71
N GLN A 762 -32.33 42.62 -34.39
CA GLN A 762 -32.51 42.77 -35.83
C GLN A 762 -33.93 43.23 -36.15
N LEU A 763 -34.07 44.11 -37.13
CA LEU A 763 -35.31 44.46 -37.79
C LEU A 763 -35.19 44.09 -39.26
N GLU A 764 -36.25 43.54 -39.84
CA GLU A 764 -36.31 43.13 -41.24
C GLU A 764 -37.72 43.33 -41.81
N ASP A 765 -37.83 43.91 -43.01
CA ASP A 765 -39.12 44.11 -43.67
C ASP A 765 -39.43 43.08 -44.76
N GLU A 766 -40.65 43.11 -45.29
CA GLU A 766 -41.09 42.23 -46.40
C GLU A 766 -40.27 42.39 -47.68
N ALA A 767 -39.65 43.55 -47.89
CA ALA A 767 -38.78 43.79 -49.03
C ALA A 767 -37.40 43.15 -48.86
N GLY A 768 -37.11 42.53 -47.71
CA GLY A 768 -35.83 41.89 -47.39
C GLY A 768 -34.75 42.86 -46.93
N ARG A 769 -35.09 44.11 -46.58
CA ARG A 769 -34.15 45.06 -45.96
C ARG A 769 -34.01 44.72 -44.50
N PHE A 770 -32.77 44.68 -44.00
CA PHE A 770 -32.53 44.42 -42.59
C PHE A 770 -31.51 45.40 -41.97
N VAL A 771 -31.69 45.65 -40.68
CA VAL A 771 -30.72 46.34 -39.81
C VAL A 771 -30.55 45.52 -38.55
N ARG A 772 -29.31 45.30 -38.11
CA ARG A 772 -28.99 44.58 -36.88
C ARG A 772 -27.94 45.31 -36.06
N GLY A 773 -28.02 45.12 -34.74
CA GLY A 773 -27.10 45.69 -33.76
C GLY A 773 -26.70 44.69 -32.69
N VAL A 774 -25.47 44.81 -32.22
CA VAL A 774 -24.89 43.98 -31.16
C VAL A 774 -24.13 44.87 -30.18
N LEU A 775 -24.37 44.65 -28.90
CA LEU A 775 -23.61 45.23 -27.79
C LEU A 775 -22.95 44.10 -27.01
N LEU A 776 -21.67 44.27 -26.68
CA LEU A 776 -20.88 43.28 -25.97
C LEU A 776 -20.02 43.96 -24.92
N ALA A 777 -19.93 43.38 -23.73
CA ALA A 777 -19.03 43.79 -22.67
C ALA A 777 -18.50 42.58 -21.90
N GLY A 778 -17.30 42.66 -21.36
CA GLY A 778 -16.67 41.51 -20.73
C GLY A 778 -15.38 41.79 -19.99
N ARG A 779 -14.74 40.71 -19.52
CA ARG A 779 -13.43 40.73 -18.88
C ARG A 779 -12.51 39.72 -19.53
N GLU A 780 -11.24 40.08 -19.60
CA GLU A 780 -10.20 39.22 -20.13
C GLU A 780 -9.05 39.10 -19.14
N ARG A 781 -8.44 37.91 -19.09
CA ARG A 781 -7.24 37.62 -18.32
C ARG A 781 -6.21 37.02 -19.25
N ALA A 782 -5.12 37.73 -19.46
CA ALA A 782 -3.96 37.25 -20.19
C ALA A 782 -2.94 36.70 -19.20
N ARG A 783 -2.51 35.45 -19.37
CA ARG A 783 -1.33 34.90 -18.71
C ARG A 783 -0.22 34.86 -19.73
N ILE A 784 0.84 35.58 -19.42
CA ILE A 784 2.01 35.68 -20.27
C ILE A 784 3.06 34.77 -19.67
N SER A 785 3.62 33.93 -20.52
CA SER A 785 4.77 33.11 -20.19
C SER A 785 5.79 33.15 -21.29
N THR A 786 7.04 32.99 -20.96
CA THR A 786 8.14 33.00 -21.93
C THR A 786 8.92 31.70 -21.85
N GLU A 787 9.73 31.44 -22.88
CA GLU A 787 10.61 30.27 -22.93
C GLU A 787 11.63 30.25 -21.75
N ASP A 788 12.00 31.41 -21.21
CA ASP A 788 12.81 31.56 -19.99
C ASP A 788 11.99 31.52 -18.68
N ARG A 789 10.75 31.01 -18.73
CA ARG A 789 9.85 30.76 -17.58
C ARG A 789 9.52 32.00 -16.74
N TYR A 790 9.47 33.16 -17.38
CA TYR A 790 8.79 34.32 -16.83
C TYR A 790 7.28 34.07 -16.81
N PHE A 791 6.58 34.59 -15.80
CA PHE A 791 5.12 34.50 -15.69
C PHE A 791 4.54 35.82 -15.22
N ASN A 792 3.58 36.35 -15.97
CA ASN A 792 2.79 37.51 -15.55
C ASN A 792 1.32 37.33 -15.90
N ALA A 793 0.44 38.04 -15.20
CA ALA A 793 -0.98 38.07 -15.48
C ALA A 793 -1.48 39.51 -15.64
N LEU A 794 -2.03 39.81 -16.80
CA LEU A 794 -2.71 41.05 -17.09
C LEU A 794 -4.22 40.84 -17.14
N TYR A 795 -4.96 41.91 -16.88
CA TYR A 795 -6.41 41.93 -16.86
C TYR A 795 -6.94 43.08 -17.70
N ALA A 796 -7.99 42.82 -18.47
CA ALA A 796 -8.69 43.84 -19.24
C ALA A 796 -10.20 43.85 -19.01
N THR A 797 -10.77 45.02 -19.26
CA THR A 797 -12.21 45.19 -19.51
C THR A 797 -12.43 45.47 -20.98
N VAL A 798 -13.42 44.79 -21.58
CA VAL A 798 -13.80 44.96 -22.99
C VAL A 798 -15.22 45.51 -23.08
N ALA A 799 -15.44 46.46 -23.98
CA ALA A 799 -16.78 46.95 -24.33
C ALA A 799 -16.81 47.38 -25.81
N GLY A 800 -17.90 47.06 -26.51
CA GLY A 800 -18.06 47.50 -27.89
C GLY A 800 -19.47 47.38 -28.44
N ILE A 801 -19.64 47.94 -29.64
CA ILE A 801 -20.87 47.98 -30.42
C ILE A 801 -20.60 47.59 -31.87
N HIS A 802 -21.53 46.87 -32.48
CA HIS A 802 -21.51 46.54 -33.90
C HIS A 802 -22.89 46.77 -34.52
N LEU A 803 -22.91 47.38 -35.70
CA LEU A 803 -24.10 47.63 -36.51
C LEU A 803 -23.89 47.05 -37.92
N ALA A 804 -24.94 46.46 -38.48
CA ALA A 804 -24.94 46.03 -39.87
C ALA A 804 -26.29 46.27 -40.52
N ALA A 805 -26.27 46.59 -41.81
CA ALA A 805 -27.45 46.75 -42.65
C ALA A 805 -27.25 46.01 -43.97
N GLY A 806 -28.33 45.53 -44.56
CA GLY A 806 -28.28 44.84 -45.84
C GLY A 806 -29.64 44.68 -46.47
N GLN A 807 -29.63 44.04 -47.64
CA GLN A 807 -30.80 43.85 -48.48
C GLN A 807 -30.74 42.45 -49.08
N ARG A 808 -31.80 41.66 -48.95
CA ARG A 808 -31.91 40.34 -49.59
C ARG A 808 -32.68 40.47 -50.90
N TRP A 809 -32.12 39.97 -51.99
CA TRP A 809 -32.75 39.94 -53.31
C TRP A 809 -32.88 38.51 -53.81
N GLN A 810 -34.10 38.12 -54.13
CA GLN A 810 -34.37 36.82 -54.74
C GLN A 810 -34.09 36.91 -56.25
N LEU A 811 -32.98 36.34 -56.71
CA LEU A 811 -32.56 36.40 -58.11
C LEU A 811 -33.32 35.39 -58.98
N ALA A 812 -33.56 34.21 -58.43
CA ALA A 812 -34.26 33.10 -59.05
C ALA A 812 -34.79 32.16 -57.96
N PRO A 813 -35.70 31.21 -58.26
CA PRO A 813 -36.17 30.24 -57.27
C PRO A 813 -35.01 29.51 -56.56
N GLY A 814 -34.93 29.69 -55.24
CA GLY A 814 -33.87 29.15 -54.38
C GLY A 814 -32.49 29.81 -54.55
N TRP A 815 -32.38 31.02 -55.11
CA TRP A 815 -31.16 31.83 -55.15
C TRP A 815 -31.42 33.20 -54.52
N VAL A 816 -30.64 33.56 -53.50
CA VAL A 816 -30.72 34.86 -52.81
C VAL A 816 -29.34 35.52 -52.82
N VAL A 817 -29.28 36.79 -53.21
CA VAL A 817 -28.08 37.62 -53.05
C VAL A 817 -28.34 38.72 -52.02
N SER A 818 -27.36 38.94 -51.14
CA SER A 818 -27.47 39.85 -50.02
C SER A 818 -26.23 40.74 -49.91
N PRO A 819 -26.20 41.94 -50.51
CA PRO A 819 -25.22 42.97 -50.15
C PRO A 819 -25.40 43.41 -48.69
N GLN A 820 -24.28 43.59 -47.99
CA GLN A 820 -24.21 43.90 -46.57
C GLN A 820 -23.13 44.98 -46.32
N LEU A 821 -23.47 45.97 -45.51
CA LEU A 821 -22.54 46.94 -44.94
C LEU A 821 -22.57 46.82 -43.43
N SER A 822 -21.41 46.86 -42.77
CA SER A 822 -21.34 46.75 -41.32
C SER A 822 -20.16 47.54 -40.75
N GLY A 823 -20.23 47.86 -39.47
CA GLY A 823 -19.15 48.56 -38.77
C GLY A 823 -19.37 48.56 -37.27
N GLY A 824 -18.33 48.93 -36.52
CA GLY A 824 -18.37 48.90 -35.07
C GLY A 824 -17.23 49.66 -34.42
N TYR A 825 -17.29 49.72 -33.09
CA TYR A 825 -16.26 50.27 -32.23
C TYR A 825 -16.06 49.35 -31.02
N VAL A 826 -14.81 49.09 -30.66
CA VAL A 826 -14.45 48.26 -29.49
C VAL A 826 -13.32 48.92 -28.71
N ASN A 827 -13.35 48.78 -27.38
CA ASN A 827 -12.31 49.23 -26.48
C ASN A 827 -11.83 48.08 -25.57
N PHE A 828 -10.51 47.92 -25.46
CA PHE A 828 -9.80 46.94 -24.62
C PHE A 828 -8.91 47.65 -23.60
N ASN A 829 -9.42 47.87 -22.39
CA ASN A 829 -8.69 48.60 -21.36
C ASN A 829 -7.90 47.62 -20.47
N TRP A 830 -6.62 47.41 -20.80
CA TRP A 830 -5.65 46.60 -20.06
C TRP A 830 -5.03 47.37 -18.88
N ASN A 831 -4.76 46.68 -17.77
CA ASN A 831 -4.05 47.23 -16.63
C ASN A 831 -2.55 47.51 -16.91
N LEU A 832 -1.90 48.24 -16.00
CA LEU A 832 -0.48 48.61 -16.11
C LEU A 832 0.42 47.37 -16.13
N VAL A 833 1.48 47.41 -16.93
CA VAL A 833 2.57 46.42 -16.91
C VAL A 833 3.58 46.92 -15.86
N ASP A 834 3.60 46.30 -14.68
CA ASP A 834 4.51 46.66 -13.58
C ASP A 834 5.36 45.45 -13.16
N ASP A 835 6.48 45.23 -13.85
CA ASP A 835 7.41 44.12 -13.56
C ASP A 835 8.87 44.46 -14.00
N SER A 836 9.59 43.52 -14.63
CA SER A 836 10.91 43.68 -15.27
C SER A 836 10.98 44.85 -16.26
N ILE A 837 9.82 45.26 -16.79
CA ILE A 837 9.57 46.45 -17.60
C ILE A 837 8.34 47.19 -17.07
N THR A 838 8.35 48.51 -17.18
CA THR A 838 7.20 49.35 -16.81
C THR A 838 6.58 49.93 -18.08
N GLY A 839 5.27 49.74 -18.28
CA GLY A 839 4.58 50.23 -19.48
C GLY A 839 3.06 50.28 -19.36
N ARG A 840 2.41 51.03 -20.24
CA ARG A 840 0.96 51.24 -20.25
C ARG A 840 0.39 51.07 -21.67
N TYR A 841 -0.77 50.42 -21.77
CA TYR A 841 -1.53 50.41 -23.01
C TYR A 841 -2.20 51.78 -23.24
N VAL A 842 -1.95 52.35 -24.41
CA VAL A 842 -2.54 53.60 -24.92
C VAL A 842 -3.40 53.31 -26.14
N ASP A 843 -4.26 54.25 -26.54
CA ASP A 843 -5.15 54.11 -27.72
C ASP A 843 -6.00 52.83 -27.73
N THR A 844 -6.53 52.46 -26.56
CA THR A 844 -7.13 51.15 -26.26
C THR A 844 -8.38 50.77 -27.07
N GLY A 845 -8.93 51.65 -27.92
CA GLY A 845 -10.11 51.34 -28.72
C GLY A 845 -10.03 51.84 -30.15
N HIS A 846 -10.69 51.12 -31.06
CA HIS A 846 -10.64 51.40 -32.49
C HIS A 846 -11.99 51.12 -33.17
N ALA A 847 -12.21 51.76 -34.33
CA ALA A 847 -13.40 51.58 -35.16
C ALA A 847 -13.07 50.73 -36.39
N TYR A 848 -14.04 50.00 -36.92
CA TYR A 848 -13.87 49.20 -38.14
C TYR A 848 -15.14 49.20 -38.97
N GLY A 849 -15.00 48.92 -40.26
CA GLY A 849 -16.09 48.79 -41.23
C GLY A 849 -15.84 47.63 -42.19
N ALA A 850 -16.91 47.08 -42.74
CA ALA A 850 -16.85 45.99 -43.69
C ALA A 850 -17.98 46.07 -44.72
N ALA A 851 -17.65 45.80 -45.97
CA ALA A 851 -18.61 45.63 -47.07
C ALA A 851 -18.50 44.20 -47.59
N ALA A 852 -19.63 43.50 -47.72
CA ALA A 852 -19.66 42.11 -48.15
C ALA A 852 -20.89 41.82 -49.03
N VAL A 853 -20.79 40.79 -49.86
CA VAL A 853 -21.90 40.21 -50.60
C VAL A 853 -22.02 38.74 -50.21
N ARG A 854 -23.22 38.31 -49.84
CA ARG A 854 -23.57 36.92 -49.53
C ARG A 854 -24.48 36.36 -50.62
N LEU A 855 -24.15 35.21 -51.17
CA LEU A 855 -24.93 34.48 -52.15
C LEU A 855 -25.37 33.14 -51.54
N GLU A 856 -26.66 32.86 -51.57
CA GLU A 856 -27.28 31.69 -50.96
C GLU A 856 -28.00 30.86 -52.01
N ARG A 857 -27.89 29.54 -51.90
CA ARG A 857 -28.53 28.57 -52.79
C ARG A 857 -29.21 27.48 -51.97
N SER A 858 -30.53 27.40 -52.07
CA SER A 858 -31.31 26.27 -51.56
C SER A 858 -31.04 25.01 -52.39
N LEU A 859 -30.59 23.95 -51.74
CA LEU A 859 -30.38 22.62 -52.34
C LEU A 859 -31.65 21.77 -52.26
N THR A 860 -32.39 21.92 -51.16
CA THR A 860 -33.72 21.33 -50.91
C THR A 860 -34.59 22.35 -50.17
N LEU A 861 -35.83 21.99 -49.81
CA LEU A 861 -36.68 22.80 -48.93
C LEU A 861 -36.10 22.97 -47.51
N GLN A 862 -35.11 22.15 -47.13
CA GLN A 862 -34.53 22.10 -45.78
C GLN A 862 -33.02 22.30 -45.76
N SER A 863 -32.36 22.42 -46.92
CA SER A 863 -30.90 22.52 -47.00
C SER A 863 -30.48 23.69 -47.87
N GLN A 864 -29.46 24.41 -47.44
CA GLN A 864 -28.88 25.49 -48.20
C GLN A 864 -27.36 25.57 -48.06
N ILE A 865 -26.73 26.15 -49.07
CA ILE A 865 -25.31 26.52 -49.08
C ILE A 865 -25.20 28.03 -49.32
N TRP A 866 -24.20 28.68 -48.74
CA TRP A 866 -23.90 30.09 -49.02
C TRP A 866 -22.42 30.35 -49.16
N LEU A 867 -22.12 31.38 -49.94
CA LEU A 867 -20.79 31.98 -50.10
C LEU A 867 -20.88 33.46 -49.74
N ARG A 868 -20.00 33.94 -48.85
CA ARG A 868 -19.88 35.35 -48.50
C ARG A 868 -18.47 35.83 -48.79
N ILE A 869 -18.36 36.90 -49.56
CA ILE A 869 -17.08 37.54 -49.90
C ILE A 869 -17.18 39.01 -49.52
N GLY A 870 -16.16 39.57 -48.89
CA GLY A 870 -16.14 40.97 -48.51
C GLY A 870 -14.75 41.51 -48.22
N ALA A 871 -14.69 42.77 -47.86
CA ALA A 871 -13.48 43.45 -47.41
C ALA A 871 -13.76 44.20 -46.11
N THR A 872 -12.76 44.25 -45.23
CA THR A 872 -12.78 45.04 -43.99
C THR A 872 -11.74 46.14 -44.02
N HIS A 873 -12.05 47.23 -43.32
CA HIS A 873 -11.17 48.36 -43.09
C HIS A 873 -11.22 48.80 -41.63
N GLU A 874 -10.07 49.05 -41.02
CA GLU A 874 -9.94 49.59 -39.67
C GLU A 874 -9.62 51.09 -39.68
N PHE A 875 -10.40 51.86 -38.92
CA PHE A 875 -10.31 53.31 -38.80
C PHE A 875 -9.70 53.73 -37.44
N GLY A 876 -8.88 54.79 -37.45
CA GLY A 876 -8.31 55.40 -36.24
C GLY A 876 -6.91 54.92 -35.85
N SER A 877 -6.47 55.36 -34.67
CA SER A 877 -5.29 54.84 -33.97
C SER A 877 -5.61 53.46 -33.38
N ARG A 878 -4.59 52.61 -33.30
CA ARG A 878 -4.72 51.27 -32.73
C ARG A 878 -4.20 51.25 -31.30
N PRO A 879 -4.66 50.28 -30.49
CA PRO A 879 -4.02 49.98 -29.23
C PRO A 879 -2.51 49.91 -29.40
N ALA A 880 -1.77 50.53 -28.51
CA ALA A 880 -0.32 50.49 -28.53
C ALA A 880 0.18 50.31 -27.10
N LEU A 881 1.36 49.72 -26.98
CA LEU A 881 2.05 49.60 -25.70
C LEU A 881 3.14 50.67 -25.65
N ASP A 882 3.00 51.60 -24.71
CA ASP A 882 4.00 52.62 -24.41
C ASP A 882 4.85 52.15 -23.23
N LEU A 883 6.09 51.75 -23.52
CA LEU A 883 7.06 51.31 -22.52
C LEU A 883 7.83 52.53 -21.98
N THR A 884 7.95 52.63 -20.66
CA THR A 884 8.67 53.73 -19.98
C THR A 884 10.14 53.40 -19.72
N ALA A 885 10.50 52.12 -19.63
CA ALA A 885 11.86 51.64 -19.49
C ALA A 885 12.01 50.24 -20.12
N PRO A 886 12.59 50.10 -21.33
CA PRO A 886 13.10 51.18 -22.20
C PRO A 886 11.97 52.03 -22.79
N ALA A 887 12.26 53.31 -23.09
CA ALA A 887 11.30 54.22 -23.73
C ALA A 887 11.03 53.79 -25.19
N VAL A 888 9.97 53.02 -25.42
CA VAL A 888 9.64 52.42 -26.72
C VAL A 888 8.12 52.41 -26.93
N TYR A 889 7.69 52.89 -28.09
CA TYR A 889 6.31 52.81 -28.54
C TYR A 889 6.10 51.60 -29.47
N LEU A 890 5.23 50.67 -29.08
CA LEU A 890 4.93 49.45 -29.84
C LEU A 890 3.47 49.49 -30.35
N PRO A 891 3.23 49.72 -31.66
CA PRO A 891 1.88 49.70 -32.21
C PRO A 891 1.30 48.27 -32.23
N ALA A 892 -0.01 48.10 -32.01
CA ALA A 892 -0.64 46.79 -32.09
C ALA A 892 -0.59 46.18 -33.50
N ALA A 893 -0.49 44.85 -33.49
CA ALA A 893 -0.44 44.01 -34.66
C ALA A 893 -1.74 43.95 -35.49
N GLY A 894 -1.61 43.81 -36.81
CA GLY A 894 -2.69 43.53 -37.78
C GLY A 894 -2.61 44.35 -39.09
N PRO A 895 -3.29 43.96 -40.18
CA PRO A 895 -3.45 44.76 -41.39
C PRO A 895 -4.65 45.72 -41.26
N ARG A 896 -4.56 46.94 -41.81
CA ARG A 896 -5.70 47.86 -41.83
C ARG A 896 -6.81 47.45 -42.80
N ASN A 897 -6.47 46.61 -43.79
CA ASN A 897 -7.39 46.14 -44.82
C ASN A 897 -7.26 44.63 -44.93
N SER A 898 -8.38 43.91 -44.97
CA SER A 898 -8.37 42.47 -45.23
C SER A 898 -9.50 42.05 -46.16
N TRP A 899 -9.25 41.03 -46.97
CA TRP A 899 -10.28 40.35 -47.76
C TRP A 899 -10.82 39.18 -46.98
N GLN A 900 -12.14 39.00 -46.96
CA GLN A 900 -12.82 37.94 -46.24
C GLN A 900 -13.57 37.02 -47.20
N GLY A 901 -13.50 35.72 -46.94
CA GLY A 901 -14.25 34.69 -47.67
C GLY A 901 -14.82 33.66 -46.69
N GLN A 902 -16.09 33.28 -46.87
CA GLN A 902 -16.76 32.28 -46.04
C GLN A 902 -17.67 31.40 -46.91
N LEU A 903 -17.63 30.10 -46.69
CA LEU A 903 -18.52 29.12 -47.28
C LEU A 903 -19.22 28.37 -46.14
N GLY A 904 -20.54 28.19 -46.25
CA GLY A 904 -21.26 27.44 -45.24
C GLY A 904 -22.43 26.64 -45.79
N TYR A 905 -22.86 25.68 -44.99
CA TYR A 905 -23.99 24.79 -45.24
C TYR A 905 -24.89 24.78 -44.01
N GLN A 906 -26.20 24.76 -44.24
CA GLN A 906 -27.20 24.66 -43.19
C GLN A 906 -28.26 23.63 -43.58
N HIS A 907 -28.78 22.96 -42.56
CA HIS A 907 -29.93 22.10 -42.65
C HIS A 907 -30.96 22.43 -41.55
N ASP A 908 -32.20 22.61 -41.97
CA ASP A 908 -33.34 22.94 -41.12
C ASP A 908 -34.18 21.69 -40.84
N PHE A 909 -34.41 21.45 -39.55
CA PHE A 909 -35.31 20.43 -39.02
C PHE A 909 -36.64 21.06 -38.58
N ARG A 910 -37.63 20.23 -38.24
CA ARG A 910 -38.97 20.70 -37.84
C ARG A 910 -38.98 21.71 -36.68
N GLN A 911 -38.02 21.64 -35.75
CA GLN A 911 -37.93 22.50 -34.56
C GLN A 911 -36.51 22.98 -34.26
N GLY A 912 -35.65 23.06 -35.28
CA GLY A 912 -34.27 23.50 -35.09
C GLY A 912 -33.50 23.57 -36.39
N SER A 913 -32.27 24.06 -36.33
CA SER A 913 -31.34 24.06 -37.45
C SER A 913 -29.94 23.70 -36.98
N LEU A 914 -29.15 23.16 -37.89
CA LEU A 914 -27.74 22.94 -37.73
C LEU A 914 -27.02 23.60 -38.91
N TYR A 915 -25.95 24.31 -38.63
CA TYR A 915 -25.10 24.85 -39.67
C TYR A 915 -23.63 24.65 -39.36
N VAL A 916 -22.85 24.59 -40.45
CA VAL A 916 -21.39 24.56 -40.42
C VAL A 916 -20.86 25.56 -41.45
N GLN A 917 -19.79 26.25 -41.12
CA GLN A 917 -19.11 27.12 -42.06
C GLN A 917 -17.61 27.11 -41.84
N ALA A 918 -16.89 27.37 -42.92
CA ALA A 918 -15.46 27.59 -42.91
C ALA A 918 -15.15 28.83 -43.73
N GLY A 919 -14.13 29.56 -43.32
CA GLY A 919 -13.72 30.76 -44.01
C GLY A 919 -12.44 31.33 -43.44
N GLY A 920 -12.14 32.55 -43.83
CA GLY A 920 -10.93 33.21 -43.39
C GLY A 920 -10.84 34.64 -43.87
N SER A 921 -9.78 35.31 -43.43
CA SER A 921 -9.38 36.59 -43.97
C SER A 921 -7.93 36.58 -44.40
N TYR A 922 -7.65 37.29 -45.48
CA TYR A 922 -6.32 37.42 -46.05
C TYR A 922 -5.92 38.89 -46.19
N ALA A 923 -4.70 39.19 -45.78
CA ALA A 923 -3.98 40.40 -46.15
C ALA A 923 -2.52 40.04 -46.44
N PRO A 924 -1.76 40.86 -47.18
CA PRO A 924 -0.33 40.59 -47.39
C PRO A 924 0.40 40.43 -46.05
N GLY A 925 0.93 39.24 -45.76
CA GLY A 925 1.63 38.94 -44.50
C GLY A 925 0.74 38.52 -43.32
N GLN A 926 -0.57 38.34 -43.52
CA GLN A 926 -1.49 37.80 -42.52
C GLN A 926 -2.48 36.81 -43.13
N GLN A 927 -2.67 35.67 -42.46
CA GLN A 927 -3.70 34.69 -42.81
C GLN A 927 -4.48 34.30 -41.56
N LEU A 928 -5.80 34.35 -41.65
CA LEU A 928 -6.72 33.88 -40.61
C LEU A 928 -7.63 32.82 -41.21
N TRP A 929 -7.72 31.67 -40.56
CA TRP A 929 -8.66 30.60 -40.87
C TRP A 929 -9.65 30.44 -39.74
N ARG A 930 -10.90 30.14 -40.08
CA ARG A 930 -12.01 29.99 -39.14
C ARG A 930 -12.87 28.81 -39.53
N ALA A 931 -13.22 28.00 -38.54
CA ALA A 931 -14.27 26.98 -38.65
C ALA A 931 -15.32 27.21 -37.56
N GLU A 932 -16.57 26.96 -37.89
CA GLU A 932 -17.69 27.23 -37.00
C GLU A 932 -18.81 26.21 -37.22
N ALA A 933 -19.42 25.80 -36.11
CA ALA A 933 -20.64 25.01 -36.11
C ALA A 933 -21.63 25.63 -35.12
N GLY A 934 -22.88 25.74 -35.54
CA GLY A 934 -23.94 26.27 -34.69
C GLY A 934 -25.20 25.43 -34.77
N TRP A 935 -25.83 25.30 -33.62
CA TRP A 935 -27.09 24.62 -33.44
C TRP A 935 -28.11 25.59 -32.86
N GLN A 936 -29.34 25.46 -33.33
CA GLN A 936 -30.43 26.27 -32.85
C GLN A 936 -31.70 25.44 -32.68
N ARG A 937 -32.45 25.74 -31.62
CA ARG A 937 -33.78 25.18 -31.37
C ARG A 937 -34.82 26.28 -31.30
N TYR A 938 -35.95 26.00 -31.93
CA TYR A 938 -37.07 26.92 -32.10
C TYR A 938 -38.30 26.42 -31.33
N TRP A 939 -39.10 27.33 -30.78
CA TRP A 939 -40.41 27.06 -30.18
C TRP A 939 -41.48 28.04 -30.64
#